data_AF-A0A7C4HNW6-F1
#
_entry.id   AF-A0A7C4HNW6-F1
#
_cell.length_a   1.000
_cell.length_b   1.000
_cell.length_c   1.000
_cell.angle_alpha   90.00
_cell.angle_beta   90.00
_cell.angle_gamma   90.00
#
_symmetry.space_group_name_H-M   'P 1'
#
loop_
_entity.id
_entity.type
_entity.pdbx_description
1 polymer ?
#
loop_
_entity_poly.entity_id
_entity_poly.type
_entity_poly.pdbx_seq_one_letter_code
_entity_poly.pdbx_strand_id
1 'polypeptide(L)'
;MARARGGRCRAAGHGDGAVFRSLVAPFLLACADAAGEAYKLCGGGDQGPRGLHRLSDFPPLRHARSPAMPRFGRSLSAPPGGPPDGGNRGTGNNRSVGDAQGPRHGGARPVRRARPPQRTGYRRGHSAIARRCDVRGSPSQAGARAAGAVLRTASVRMGRRPCRSQDPEGGRPSDGGVRIISAKHSKSNGRPYAMKIKFATLKLEPQTLASWLRPAFFLVALWAWTAVSAAQSRTTLDLMGDWALLPADGTNFSAPPLPPVPLPAEPTADDWRAVTFPGGWNDGRHTGAWLVKSVVLKGDPSGQAALLKFDSVGFAVRAYMNGVDCGFAHSGYAPVEFDVSRALKPGTNVIQLAVTTAALYPEMIDHTGMETFQAAILGSDRKTVSMWQRARLELVPAVYLADVFVKPDTAKSFLVVDAEIVNATDAPASMELTAAVFETNGTKKVLALPPATVRLAARERRVVTLSAPWKNPRLWWPHDPHLYALKAELSAKSDKSDRSDKSARSDLSDSLSARFGFRDIAIRGIDLLLNGKKLLMRGVSWTRYTSVHTSKEQAREVIDRFIRDCQVNALRLHVDSMEQYVLDAADEAGVLLLVQAPIAAGGGGIGDPAVWAILDDMHLRYVKLSRNHPSVAIWSVANEAGGMRPWNPTPASPFLAERIRKTKALDPTRPATEAHDFTMLGASDLMDLPTQWQFCQANTFPLNCRLWFNTGYELSEYKFDRPMVNDEWGEGNSPSGAAFWFGDKAYIHPDRGGDVRSYWVRFSQSVDCYMNMVEQRRQPYWCVSMPFGDRFGFWKMPFGHYGEYTYDPSMVEFAHRTFAPAIVAPKDWNGGAWAGEEYLRPLILMNDHFYDLACILRWSVTDAGGRELIGGRRKFKIPAVTHQDFDLRFTMPPSDRPAEWKLNLELTDAKGRRLFWDSHELGVLPRPNMTALKPVVLWPEAGTLGALPADRLGLKYAVSDRLHDTAT
;
A
#
# COMPACT_ATOMS: atom_id res chain seq x y z
N MET A 1 -8.39 -55.23 15.68
CA MET A 1 -8.18 -56.37 14.75
C MET A 1 -6.83 -56.10 14.06
N ALA A 2 -5.80 -56.96 14.09
CA ALA A 2 -5.72 -58.37 13.66
C ALA A 2 -5.92 -58.51 12.14
N ARG A 3 -5.05 -59.07 11.29
CA ARG A 3 -3.73 -59.79 11.38
C ARG A 3 -2.98 -59.62 10.01
N ALA A 4 -1.71 -59.99 9.76
CA ALA A 4 -0.45 -60.12 10.52
C ALA A 4 0.67 -60.70 9.58
N ARG A 5 1.95 -60.76 10.04
CA ARG A 5 3.17 -61.37 9.41
C ARG A 5 3.95 -60.49 8.40
N GLY A 6 5.29 -60.57 8.26
CA GLY A 6 6.31 -61.13 9.17
C GLY A 6 7.53 -61.86 8.55
N GLY A 7 8.75 -61.32 8.74
CA GLY A 7 10.09 -61.91 8.45
C GLY A 7 11.15 -60.79 8.38
N ARG A 8 12.33 -60.76 9.05
CA ARG A 8 13.39 -61.74 9.41
C ARG A 8 14.18 -62.24 8.17
N CYS A 9 15.51 -62.40 8.14
CA CYS A 9 16.69 -62.11 9.03
C CYS A 9 18.00 -62.45 8.23
N ARG A 10 19.28 -62.27 8.63
CA ARG A 10 20.02 -61.80 9.84
C ARG A 10 21.50 -61.46 9.49
N ALA A 11 22.16 -60.58 10.26
CA ALA A 11 23.59 -60.65 10.71
C ALA A 11 24.77 -60.59 9.69
N ALA A 12 26.03 -60.26 10.07
CA ALA A 12 26.62 -59.64 11.28
C ALA A 12 28.10 -59.19 11.06
N GLY A 13 28.69 -58.45 12.01
CA GLY A 13 30.12 -58.06 12.04
C GLY A 13 30.32 -56.60 12.52
N HIS A 14 29.94 -56.21 13.74
CA HIS A 14 30.65 -56.36 15.04
C HIS A 14 32.03 -55.66 15.14
N GLY A 15 32.21 -54.92 16.24
CA GLY A 15 33.40 -54.10 16.55
C GLY A 15 33.10 -53.13 17.68
N ASP A 16 32.96 -53.63 18.91
CA ASP A 16 32.46 -52.89 20.07
C ASP A 16 33.53 -52.04 20.78
N GLY A 17 33.10 -50.96 21.46
CA GLY A 17 34.00 -50.05 22.19
C GLY A 17 33.26 -48.94 22.96
N ALA A 18 32.51 -49.31 24.01
CA ALA A 18 31.65 -48.37 24.74
C ALA A 18 32.15 -48.03 26.15
N VAL A 19 32.13 -46.73 26.49
CA VAL A 19 32.04 -46.20 27.87
C VAL A 19 30.91 -45.17 27.88
N PHE A 20 30.18 -45.06 29.00
CA PHE A 20 28.83 -44.47 29.08
C PHE A 20 28.62 -43.82 30.45
N ARG A 21 27.55 -43.00 30.60
CA ARG A 21 27.01 -42.40 31.86
C ARG A 21 27.77 -41.14 32.35
N SER A 22 27.17 -40.18 33.06
CA SER A 22 25.77 -39.79 33.41
C SER A 22 25.82 -38.36 34.02
N LEU A 23 24.78 -37.57 34.35
CA LEU A 23 23.37 -37.73 34.79
C LEU A 23 22.54 -36.59 34.13
N VAL A 24 21.24 -36.67 33.80
CA VAL A 24 20.02 -37.08 34.55
C VAL A 24 19.49 -36.00 35.52
N ALA A 25 18.29 -35.54 35.19
CA ALA A 25 17.36 -34.62 35.87
C ALA A 25 16.93 -35.05 37.31
N PRO A 26 15.95 -34.37 37.95
CA PRO A 26 14.58 -34.97 37.87
C PRO A 26 13.35 -34.03 38.10
N PHE A 27 12.17 -34.69 37.97
CA PHE A 27 10.86 -34.43 38.61
C PHE A 27 9.84 -33.40 38.08
N LEU A 28 8.81 -33.95 37.41
CA LEU A 28 7.40 -33.55 37.49
C LEU A 28 6.73 -34.18 38.73
N LEU A 29 6.02 -33.41 39.57
CA LEU A 29 4.83 -33.86 40.31
C LEU A 29 4.05 -32.68 40.96
N ALA A 30 2.82 -32.95 41.41
CA ALA A 30 1.85 -32.02 42.03
C ALA A 30 1.39 -30.88 41.09
N CYS A 31 0.34 -31.10 40.27
CA CYS A 31 -1.09 -30.96 40.63
C CYS A 31 -1.53 -29.49 40.71
N ALA A 32 -2.52 -28.98 39.97
CA ALA A 32 -3.78 -29.58 39.51
C ALA A 32 -4.71 -30.02 40.66
N ASP A 33 -5.41 -29.06 41.27
CA ASP A 33 -6.86 -29.11 41.56
C ASP A 33 -7.32 -27.81 42.26
N ALA A 34 -7.91 -26.89 41.49
CA ALA A 34 -8.57 -25.67 41.99
C ALA A 34 -9.59 -25.07 40.98
N ALA A 35 -10.18 -25.91 40.13
CA ALA A 35 -11.18 -25.50 39.12
C ALA A 35 -12.53 -26.19 39.39
N GLY A 36 -13.16 -25.85 40.52
CA GLY A 36 -14.42 -26.45 40.95
C GLY A 36 -15.21 -25.55 41.92
N GLU A 37 -16.52 -25.46 41.67
CA GLU A 37 -17.57 -24.92 42.54
C GLU A 37 -17.45 -23.46 43.05
N ALA A 38 -17.96 -22.53 42.22
CA ALA A 38 -18.53 -21.26 42.68
C ALA A 38 -19.73 -20.81 41.81
N TYR A 39 -20.66 -21.72 41.51
CA TYR A 39 -21.92 -21.39 40.83
C TYR A 39 -23.09 -22.13 41.47
N LYS A 40 -24.19 -21.40 41.72
CA LYS A 40 -25.41 -21.79 42.46
C LYS A 40 -25.30 -21.82 44.00
N LEU A 41 -25.65 -20.69 44.61
CA LEU A 41 -26.91 -20.63 45.35
C LEU A 41 -27.71 -19.44 44.81
N CYS A 42 -29.04 -19.59 44.70
CA CYS A 42 -29.92 -18.64 44.02
C CYS A 42 -31.02 -18.14 44.96
N GLY A 43 -31.41 -16.87 44.82
CA GLY A 43 -32.59 -16.28 45.44
C GLY A 43 -32.87 -14.92 44.80
N GLY A 44 -34.04 -14.74 44.20
CA GLY A 44 -34.39 -13.55 43.42
C GLY A 44 -35.34 -12.60 44.16
N GLY A 45 -35.51 -11.41 43.59
CA GLY A 45 -36.52 -10.42 43.96
C GLY A 45 -36.60 -9.33 42.90
N ASP A 46 -37.81 -8.82 42.65
CA ASP A 46 -38.03 -7.66 41.77
C ASP A 46 -37.36 -6.39 42.32
N GLN A 47 -37.06 -5.44 41.44
CA GLN A 47 -37.31 -3.99 41.55
C GLN A 47 -36.84 -3.29 40.24
N GLY A 48 -37.38 -2.10 39.95
CA GLY A 48 -37.31 -1.45 38.64
C GLY A 48 -36.01 -0.66 38.31
N PRO A 49 -35.93 -0.08 37.09
CA PRO A 49 -34.70 0.52 36.56
C PRO A 49 -34.37 1.90 37.17
N ARG A 50 -33.13 2.07 37.67
CA ARG A 50 -32.53 3.36 38.06
C ARG A 50 -31.01 3.33 37.86
N GLY A 51 -30.41 4.50 37.55
CA GLY A 51 -28.96 4.72 37.75
C GLY A 51 -28.10 4.97 36.52
N LEU A 52 -28.28 6.11 35.83
CA LEU A 52 -27.22 6.69 35.00
C LEU A 52 -26.11 7.24 35.91
N HIS A 53 -24.98 6.53 36.01
CA HIS A 53 -23.81 7.04 36.72
C HIS A 53 -23.05 8.08 35.87
N ARG A 54 -22.80 9.26 36.45
CA ARG A 54 -21.97 10.30 35.82
C ARG A 54 -20.51 9.90 35.86
N LEU A 55 -19.90 9.66 34.70
CA LEU A 55 -18.44 9.62 34.55
C LEU A 55 -17.93 11.04 34.29
N SER A 56 -17.69 11.77 35.37
CA SER A 56 -17.19 13.15 35.33
C SER A 56 -16.13 13.39 36.41
N ASP A 57 -14.95 12.79 36.25
CA ASP A 57 -13.72 13.23 36.92
C ASP A 57 -12.47 12.70 36.17
N PHE A 58 -11.90 13.56 35.32
CA PHE A 58 -10.51 13.47 34.86
C PHE A 58 -9.91 14.88 34.97
N PRO A 59 -8.75 15.08 35.63
CA PRO A 59 -8.22 16.42 35.88
C PRO A 59 -7.67 17.05 34.58
N PRO A 60 -7.93 18.36 34.32
CA PRO A 60 -7.41 19.03 33.15
C PRO A 60 -5.91 19.30 33.29
N LEU A 61 -5.10 18.71 32.40
CA LEU A 61 -3.69 19.04 32.26
C LEU A 61 -3.52 20.50 31.83
N ARG A 62 -2.91 21.31 32.71
CA ARG A 62 -2.71 22.75 32.49
C ARG A 62 -1.68 23.01 31.40
N HIS A 63 -1.89 24.05 30.59
CA HIS A 63 -0.89 24.58 29.67
C HIS A 63 0.40 24.96 30.40
N ALA A 64 1.51 24.28 30.07
CA ALA A 64 2.85 24.76 30.39
C ALA A 64 3.24 25.87 29.40
N ARG A 65 3.62 27.05 29.90
CA ARG A 65 4.21 28.12 29.09
C ARG A 65 5.71 27.85 28.85
N SER A 66 6.24 28.38 27.76
CA SER A 66 7.67 28.29 27.41
C SER A 66 8.59 28.88 28.49
N PRO A 67 9.70 28.20 28.86
CA PRO A 67 10.84 28.84 29.51
C PRO A 67 11.75 29.53 28.48
N ALA A 68 12.37 30.63 28.86
CA ALA A 68 13.35 31.35 28.03
C ALA A 68 14.78 30.82 28.22
N MET A 69 15.69 31.16 27.30
CA MET A 69 17.13 30.89 27.45
C MET A 69 17.75 31.68 28.62
N PRO A 70 18.80 31.11 29.23
CA PRO A 70 20.03 31.85 29.49
C PRO A 70 21.22 31.28 28.68
N ARG A 71 22.35 32.02 28.66
CA ARG A 71 23.57 31.72 27.87
C ARG A 71 24.75 31.30 28.76
N PHE A 72 25.78 30.75 28.10
CA PHE A 72 27.19 30.61 28.52
C PHE A 72 27.55 29.52 29.55
N GLY A 73 28.75 28.96 29.37
CA GLY A 73 29.39 27.96 30.22
C GLY A 73 30.40 27.12 29.43
N ARG A 74 31.59 26.81 29.99
CA ARG A 74 32.63 25.99 29.36
C ARG A 74 33.11 24.88 30.33
N SER A 75 33.69 23.85 29.72
CA SER A 75 34.84 23.04 30.16
C SER A 75 34.74 21.99 31.30
N LEU A 76 35.10 20.76 30.91
CA LEU A 76 36.13 19.86 31.48
C LEU A 76 35.79 18.76 32.52
N SER A 77 36.45 17.62 32.28
CA SER A 77 36.91 16.55 33.20
C SER A 77 35.92 15.56 33.85
N ALA A 78 36.47 14.35 34.06
CA ALA A 78 35.99 13.16 34.79
C ALA A 78 37.26 12.40 35.26
N PRO A 79 37.23 11.16 35.82
CA PRO A 79 36.26 10.40 36.64
C PRO A 79 36.91 10.19 38.05
N PRO A 80 36.92 9.03 38.78
CA PRO A 80 36.05 7.83 38.86
C PRO A 80 35.61 7.45 40.31
N GLY A 81 34.87 6.34 40.49
CA GLY A 81 34.59 5.71 41.81
C GLY A 81 33.71 4.45 41.72
N GLY A 82 33.86 3.49 42.65
CA GLY A 82 33.19 2.16 42.65
C GLY A 82 32.30 1.85 43.89
N PRO A 83 31.68 0.65 43.96
CA PRO A 83 30.63 0.26 44.93
C PRO A 83 31.18 -0.48 46.18
N PRO A 84 30.36 -0.90 47.19
CA PRO A 84 29.68 -2.23 47.14
C PRO A 84 28.35 -2.41 47.97
N ASP A 85 27.72 -3.60 47.80
CA ASP A 85 26.96 -4.47 48.75
C ASP A 85 25.76 -4.03 49.65
N GLY A 86 24.93 -5.03 50.04
CA GLY A 86 24.43 -5.15 51.45
C GLY A 86 22.93 -5.45 51.70
N GLY A 87 22.48 -6.71 51.61
CA GLY A 87 21.04 -7.07 51.72
C GLY A 87 20.41 -7.39 53.11
N ASN A 88 19.06 -7.37 53.11
CA ASN A 88 18.12 -8.37 53.70
C ASN A 88 17.65 -8.28 55.20
N ARG A 89 16.36 -8.66 55.42
CA ARG A 89 15.58 -8.95 56.68
C ARG A 89 15.17 -7.74 57.58
N GLY A 90 14.03 -7.75 58.32
CA GLY A 90 12.85 -8.66 58.32
C GLY A 90 11.97 -8.62 59.61
N THR A 91 10.83 -9.37 59.62
CA THR A 91 9.92 -9.77 60.76
C THR A 91 8.80 -8.82 61.27
N GLY A 92 7.67 -9.35 61.82
CA GLY A 92 6.56 -8.49 62.33
C GLY A 92 5.24 -8.98 63.03
N ASN A 93 4.85 -10.27 63.13
CA ASN A 93 3.68 -10.79 63.95
C ASN A 93 2.23 -10.33 63.55
N ASN A 94 1.07 -10.87 64.04
CA ASN A 94 0.70 -11.90 65.06
C ASN A 94 -0.75 -12.49 64.89
N ARG A 95 -0.99 -13.79 65.23
CA ARG A 95 -2.20 -14.42 65.91
C ARG A 95 -3.65 -14.32 65.30
N SER A 96 -4.65 -15.19 65.58
CA SER A 96 -4.78 -16.49 66.33
C SER A 96 -6.17 -17.21 66.24
N VAL A 97 -6.17 -18.57 66.18
CA VAL A 97 -7.03 -19.58 66.90
C VAL A 97 -8.56 -19.77 66.62
N GLY A 98 -9.00 -21.07 66.60
CA GLY A 98 -10.39 -21.59 66.81
C GLY A 98 -10.94 -22.45 65.64
N ASP A 99 -11.07 -23.78 65.66
CA ASP A 99 -11.95 -24.73 66.42
C ASP A 99 -13.47 -24.65 66.10
N ALA A 100 -14.26 -25.74 65.96
CA ALA A 100 -14.00 -27.19 65.78
C ALA A 100 -15.32 -27.97 65.39
N GLN A 101 -15.20 -29.28 65.08
CA GLN A 101 -16.24 -30.35 65.05
C GLN A 101 -17.32 -30.41 63.93
N GLY A 102 -17.77 -31.65 63.64
CA GLY A 102 -19.19 -31.96 63.30
C GLY A 102 -19.48 -32.71 61.99
N PRO A 103 -19.89 -34.01 62.00
CA PRO A 103 -20.16 -34.78 60.77
C PRO A 103 -21.56 -35.41 60.66
N ARG A 104 -21.99 -35.83 59.44
CA ARG A 104 -22.43 -37.22 59.08
C ARG A 104 -23.23 -37.36 57.76
N HIS A 105 -23.09 -38.56 57.16
CA HIS A 105 -23.94 -39.38 56.25
C HIS A 105 -25.09 -38.76 55.39
N GLY A 106 -25.40 -39.30 54.19
CA GLY A 106 -24.77 -40.39 53.42
C GLY A 106 -25.73 -41.14 52.47
N GLY A 107 -25.17 -41.92 51.50
CA GLY A 107 -25.90 -42.82 50.58
C GLY A 107 -26.62 -42.14 49.39
N ALA A 108 -27.07 -42.86 48.34
CA ALA A 108 -26.66 -44.18 47.86
C ALA A 108 -26.92 -44.38 46.33
N ARG A 109 -26.00 -45.13 45.71
CA ARG A 109 -25.97 -45.82 44.38
C ARG A 109 -27.22 -46.71 44.07
N PRO A 110 -27.34 -47.45 42.90
CA PRO A 110 -26.67 -47.39 41.56
C PRO A 110 -27.59 -47.71 40.30
N VAL A 111 -26.97 -47.96 39.11
CA VAL A 111 -27.28 -49.01 38.06
C VAL A 111 -27.85 -48.62 36.65
N ARG A 112 -26.98 -48.64 35.60
CA ARG A 112 -27.17 -49.07 34.16
C ARG A 112 -28.19 -48.31 33.26
N ARG A 113 -28.18 -48.36 31.90
CA ARG A 113 -27.24 -48.84 30.82
C ARG A 113 -27.56 -48.13 29.47
N ALA A 114 -26.80 -48.48 28.41
CA ALA A 114 -27.05 -48.28 26.97
C ALA A 114 -26.47 -47.01 26.28
N ARG A 115 -26.62 -46.91 24.95
CA ARG A 115 -25.74 -46.17 24.01
C ARG A 115 -26.55 -45.46 22.87
N PRO A 116 -25.92 -44.68 21.94
CA PRO A 116 -26.48 -43.48 21.28
C PRO A 116 -27.03 -43.78 19.85
N PRO A 117 -27.25 -42.85 18.87
CA PRO A 117 -26.93 -41.40 18.81
C PRO A 117 -27.92 -40.44 18.09
N GLN A 118 -27.45 -39.19 17.91
CA GLN A 118 -27.82 -38.13 16.93
C GLN A 118 -28.56 -36.87 17.44
N ARG A 119 -28.45 -35.82 16.61
CA ARG A 119 -28.80 -34.40 16.87
C ARG A 119 -30.25 -34.09 16.49
N THR A 120 -30.83 -33.09 17.14
CA THR A 120 -31.93 -32.29 16.60
C THR A 120 -31.69 -30.80 16.87
N GLY A 121 -32.16 -29.93 15.96
CA GLY A 121 -32.31 -28.49 16.20
C GLY A 121 -33.77 -28.14 16.43
N TYR A 122 -34.08 -26.90 16.82
CA TYR A 122 -35.47 -26.48 17.05
C TYR A 122 -35.78 -25.07 16.52
N ARG A 123 -37.00 -24.92 15.98
CA ARG A 123 -37.61 -23.64 15.55
C ARG A 123 -38.39 -22.99 16.69
N ARG A 124 -38.76 -21.72 16.53
CA ARG A 124 -40.07 -21.20 16.95
C ARG A 124 -40.69 -20.31 15.86
N GLY A 125 -41.96 -20.53 15.54
CA GLY A 125 -42.88 -19.47 15.06
C GLY A 125 -43.57 -18.84 16.28
N HIS A 126 -44.71 -18.14 16.21
CA HIS A 126 -45.65 -17.76 15.14
C HIS A 126 -46.11 -16.30 15.47
N SER A 127 -47.08 -15.61 14.87
CA SER A 127 -48.36 -15.99 14.23
C SER A 127 -48.92 -14.84 13.37
N ALA A 128 -50.08 -15.05 12.76
CA ALA A 128 -50.79 -14.07 11.93
C ALA A 128 -52.28 -14.00 12.29
N ILE A 129 -52.97 -12.93 11.86
CA ILE A 129 -54.43 -12.83 11.80
C ILE A 129 -54.81 -12.41 10.38
N ALA A 130 -55.94 -12.91 9.88
CA ALA A 130 -56.41 -12.75 8.50
C ALA A 130 -57.93 -12.52 8.47
N ARG A 131 -58.48 -12.18 7.29
CA ARG A 131 -59.69 -12.84 6.71
C ARG A 131 -60.15 -12.24 5.37
N ARG A 132 -60.83 -13.09 4.58
CA ARG A 132 -61.79 -12.80 3.49
C ARG A 132 -61.21 -12.19 2.19
N CYS A 133 -61.76 -12.37 0.99
CA CYS A 133 -62.70 -13.32 0.31
C CYS A 133 -62.97 -12.71 -1.11
N ASP A 134 -63.35 -13.39 -2.19
CA ASP A 134 -63.47 -14.83 -2.48
C ASP A 134 -63.56 -15.14 -4.01
N VAL A 135 -63.46 -16.43 -4.36
CA VAL A 135 -63.80 -17.17 -5.62
C VAL A 135 -63.79 -16.49 -7.02
N ARG A 136 -63.09 -17.15 -7.97
CA ARG A 136 -63.44 -17.52 -9.39
C ARG A 136 -62.29 -17.23 -10.37
N GLY A 137 -61.76 -18.18 -11.15
CA GLY A 137 -62.05 -19.61 -11.23
C GLY A 137 -60.99 -20.41 -12.03
N SER A 138 -60.92 -21.71 -11.79
CA SER A 138 -59.98 -22.72 -12.35
C SER A 138 -60.33 -23.12 -13.81
N PRO A 139 -59.57 -24.01 -14.52
CA PRO A 139 -58.42 -24.80 -14.08
C PRO A 139 -57.20 -24.87 -15.04
N SER A 140 -56.16 -25.59 -14.59
CA SER A 140 -55.02 -26.08 -15.38
C SER A 140 -55.25 -27.51 -15.90
N GLN A 141 -54.18 -28.14 -16.44
CA GLN A 141 -54.05 -29.54 -16.95
C GLN A 141 -54.44 -29.76 -18.43
N ALA A 142 -53.86 -30.76 -19.12
CA ALA A 142 -52.55 -31.42 -19.01
C ALA A 142 -52.28 -32.25 -20.29
N GLY A 143 -51.01 -32.53 -20.62
CA GLY A 143 -50.66 -33.42 -21.73
C GLY A 143 -49.19 -33.79 -21.71
N ALA A 144 -48.88 -35.06 -21.41
CA ALA A 144 -47.51 -35.57 -21.34
C ALA A 144 -47.25 -36.64 -22.40
N ARG A 145 -45.99 -36.80 -22.85
CA ARG A 145 -45.32 -38.12 -22.95
C ARG A 145 -43.87 -38.08 -23.44
N ALA A 146 -43.11 -39.05 -22.90
CA ALA A 146 -42.02 -39.83 -23.49
C ALA A 146 -40.70 -39.14 -23.93
N ALA A 147 -39.60 -39.86 -23.68
CA ALA A 147 -38.22 -39.49 -24.02
C ALA A 147 -37.74 -40.19 -25.30
N GLY A 148 -36.65 -39.70 -25.92
CA GLY A 148 -36.02 -40.39 -27.06
C GLY A 148 -34.84 -39.69 -27.75
N ALA A 149 -33.63 -39.84 -27.20
CA ALA A 149 -32.34 -39.94 -27.92
C ALA A 149 -31.74 -38.82 -28.82
N VAL A 150 -30.46 -38.49 -28.52
CA VAL A 150 -29.29 -38.49 -29.44
C VAL A 150 -28.97 -37.26 -30.35
N LEU A 151 -27.98 -36.47 -29.87
CA LEU A 151 -26.78 -35.92 -30.54
C LEU A 151 -26.80 -34.86 -31.68
N ARG A 152 -25.73 -34.03 -31.61
CA ARG A 152 -25.09 -33.15 -32.63
C ARG A 152 -25.88 -31.90 -33.07
N THR A 153 -25.30 -30.70 -33.27
CA THR A 153 -24.11 -29.91 -32.84
C THR A 153 -23.77 -28.95 -33.98
N ALA A 154 -23.13 -27.81 -33.66
CA ALA A 154 -22.51 -26.86 -34.61
C ALA A 154 -23.56 -26.01 -35.41
N SER A 155 -23.35 -24.78 -35.88
CA SER A 155 -22.32 -23.70 -35.84
C SER A 155 -22.70 -22.80 -37.08
N VAL A 156 -22.21 -21.59 -37.40
CA VAL A 156 -21.35 -20.54 -36.82
C VAL A 156 -21.38 -19.34 -37.82
N ARG A 157 -20.68 -18.22 -37.49
CA ARG A 157 -20.10 -17.19 -38.42
C ARG A 157 -20.95 -16.01 -38.94
N MET A 158 -20.40 -14.82 -38.62
CA MET A 158 -20.02 -13.69 -39.49
C MET A 158 -21.01 -13.00 -40.46
N GLY A 159 -20.87 -11.67 -40.54
CA GLY A 159 -21.26 -10.86 -41.71
C GLY A 159 -21.33 -9.36 -41.40
N ARG A 160 -20.48 -8.53 -42.04
CA ARG A 160 -20.60 -7.06 -42.02
C ARG A 160 -20.04 -6.44 -43.31
N ARG A 161 -20.66 -5.33 -43.77
CA ARG A 161 -20.41 -4.53 -45.00
C ARG A 161 -21.05 -5.11 -46.30
N PRO A 162 -21.39 -4.28 -47.32
CA PRO A 162 -21.68 -2.83 -47.30
C PRO A 162 -22.87 -2.34 -48.19
N CYS A 163 -23.33 -1.10 -47.95
CA CYS A 163 -23.89 -0.09 -48.89
C CYS A 163 -25.16 -0.33 -49.77
N ARG A 164 -26.12 0.63 -49.62
CA ARG A 164 -27.02 1.24 -50.65
C ARG A 164 -28.09 0.32 -51.31
N SER A 165 -29.26 0.80 -51.79
CA SER A 165 -29.84 2.16 -51.98
C SER A 165 -31.38 2.17 -52.14
N GLN A 166 -32.00 3.36 -51.95
CA GLN A 166 -33.28 3.87 -52.53
C GLN A 166 -34.65 3.29 -52.08
N ASP A 167 -35.41 4.07 -51.30
CA ASP A 167 -36.57 4.93 -51.68
C ASP A 167 -37.51 4.50 -52.84
N PRO A 168 -38.79 4.98 -52.91
CA PRO A 168 -39.48 6.02 -52.10
C PRO A 168 -40.76 5.45 -51.40
N GLU A 169 -41.79 6.16 -50.87
CA GLU A 169 -42.25 7.58 -50.74
C GLU A 169 -42.64 7.85 -49.25
N GLY A 170 -43.07 9.03 -48.76
CA GLY A 170 -43.24 10.38 -49.32
C GLY A 170 -44.44 11.13 -48.66
N GLY A 171 -44.29 12.42 -48.31
CA GLY A 171 -45.35 13.25 -47.69
C GLY A 171 -44.84 14.57 -47.06
N ARG A 172 -45.64 15.64 -47.08
CA ARG A 172 -45.33 17.03 -46.64
C ARG A 172 -46.49 17.58 -45.77
N PRO A 173 -46.40 18.73 -45.04
CA PRO A 173 -45.57 19.92 -45.32
C PRO A 173 -44.91 20.68 -44.12
N SER A 174 -44.18 21.75 -44.45
CA SER A 174 -43.95 23.02 -43.71
C SER A 174 -43.34 23.02 -42.28
N ASP A 175 -42.47 23.95 -41.90
CA ASP A 175 -41.62 24.87 -42.70
C ASP A 175 -40.44 25.38 -41.86
N GLY A 176 -39.36 25.91 -42.49
CA GLY A 176 -38.16 26.31 -41.76
C GLY A 176 -37.05 26.94 -42.60
N GLY A 177 -37.30 28.10 -43.21
CA GLY A 177 -36.32 28.81 -44.04
C GLY A 177 -35.34 29.73 -43.27
N VAL A 178 -34.12 29.92 -43.79
CA VAL A 178 -33.11 30.85 -43.26
C VAL A 178 -32.33 31.55 -44.38
N ARG A 179 -32.59 32.86 -44.60
CA ARG A 179 -31.79 33.91 -45.33
C ARG A 179 -32.70 35.11 -45.62
N ILE A 180 -32.30 36.39 -45.66
CA ILE A 180 -31.03 37.13 -45.46
C ILE A 180 -31.37 38.41 -44.61
N ILE A 181 -30.44 39.27 -44.17
CA ILE A 181 -30.08 40.57 -44.79
C ILE A 181 -28.86 41.20 -44.04
N SER A 182 -28.20 42.21 -44.62
CA SER A 182 -26.92 42.78 -44.16
C SER A 182 -26.90 44.31 -44.05
N ALA A 183 -25.87 44.85 -43.38
CA ALA A 183 -25.34 46.21 -43.57
C ALA A 183 -23.80 46.15 -43.39
N LYS A 184 -22.99 46.27 -44.47
CA LYS A 184 -22.54 47.50 -45.15
C LYS A 184 -21.54 48.36 -44.36
N HIS A 185 -20.27 48.29 -44.80
CA HIS A 185 -19.52 49.47 -45.24
C HIS A 185 -18.63 49.11 -46.44
N SER A 186 -18.17 50.09 -47.21
CA SER A 186 -17.53 49.87 -48.51
C SER A 186 -16.36 50.80 -48.78
N LYS A 187 -15.39 50.32 -49.58
CA LYS A 187 -15.04 50.93 -50.88
C LYS A 187 -14.10 50.04 -51.69
N SER A 188 -14.05 50.29 -53.00
CA SER A 188 -13.36 49.49 -54.02
C SER A 188 -12.27 50.30 -54.73
N ASN A 189 -11.17 49.63 -55.07
CA ASN A 189 -10.22 49.87 -56.18
C ASN A 189 -9.19 48.71 -56.10
N GLY A 190 -8.54 48.19 -57.16
CA GLY A 190 -8.63 48.37 -58.61
C GLY A 190 -7.80 47.23 -59.28
N ARG A 191 -7.99 46.95 -60.58
CA ARG A 191 -7.28 45.89 -61.34
C ARG A 191 -6.02 46.46 -62.07
N PRO A 192 -5.25 45.70 -62.89
CA PRO A 192 -4.61 44.38 -62.72
C PRO A 192 -3.09 44.37 -63.14
N TYR A 193 -2.51 43.17 -63.34
CA TYR A 193 -1.27 42.79 -64.07
C TYR A 193 0.08 42.62 -63.33
N ALA A 194 0.42 41.34 -63.16
CA ALA A 194 1.70 40.64 -63.36
C ALA A 194 3.05 41.41 -63.41
N MET A 195 4.02 40.89 -62.64
CA MET A 195 5.44 40.97 -62.98
C MET A 195 6.15 39.61 -62.82
N LYS A 196 7.20 39.38 -63.61
CA LYS A 196 7.96 38.12 -63.68
C LYS A 196 9.07 38.10 -62.63
N ILE A 197 9.32 36.96 -62.00
CA ILE A 197 10.60 36.67 -61.32
C ILE A 197 11.46 35.84 -62.28
N LYS A 198 12.68 36.30 -62.59
CA LYS A 198 13.67 35.58 -63.39
C LYS A 198 14.65 34.84 -62.48
N PHE A 199 15.02 33.62 -62.87
CA PHE A 199 16.29 33.04 -62.45
C PHE A 199 17.46 33.75 -63.17
N ALA A 200 18.59 33.86 -62.48
CA ALA A 200 19.89 34.14 -63.08
C ALA A 200 20.93 33.26 -62.38
N THR A 201 21.64 32.43 -63.15
CA THR A 201 22.74 31.60 -62.67
C THR A 201 24.05 32.39 -62.63
N LEU A 202 24.91 32.08 -61.67
CA LEU A 202 26.32 32.47 -61.69
C LEU A 202 27.17 31.26 -61.29
N LYS A 203 28.23 31.00 -62.06
CA LYS A 203 29.14 29.86 -61.85
C LYS A 203 30.14 30.19 -60.74
N LEU A 204 30.58 29.14 -60.04
CA LEU A 204 31.81 29.20 -59.25
C LEU A 204 33.02 29.04 -60.17
N GLU A 205 34.02 29.89 -59.96
CA GLU A 205 35.41 29.71 -60.38
C GLU A 205 36.28 29.65 -59.09
N PRO A 206 37.47 29.03 -59.12
CA PRO A 206 38.10 28.50 -57.91
C PRO A 206 39.04 29.49 -57.17
N GLN A 207 39.55 29.01 -56.03
CA GLN A 207 40.65 29.58 -55.23
C GLN A 207 40.33 30.78 -54.31
N THR A 208 39.82 30.45 -53.12
CA THR A 208 40.41 30.95 -51.87
C THR A 208 40.41 29.84 -50.83
N LEU A 209 41.58 29.21 -50.65
CA LEU A 209 41.82 28.23 -49.59
C LEU A 209 41.79 28.89 -48.19
N ALA A 210 41.80 28.05 -47.15
CA ALA A 210 42.13 28.42 -45.76
C ALA A 210 41.07 29.12 -44.88
N SER A 211 39.77 28.81 -45.04
CA SER A 211 38.74 29.15 -44.01
C SER A 211 37.81 28.01 -43.58
N TRP A 212 37.60 26.96 -44.39
CA TRP A 212 36.56 25.93 -44.14
C TRP A 212 37.04 24.49 -43.86
N LEU A 213 38.30 24.29 -43.44
CA LEU A 213 38.79 22.98 -42.98
C LEU A 213 38.57 22.67 -41.48
N ARG A 214 37.73 23.46 -40.78
CA ARG A 214 37.40 23.25 -39.36
C ARG A 214 36.22 22.30 -39.04
N PRO A 215 35.32 21.90 -39.95
CA PRO A 215 34.39 20.79 -39.70
C PRO A 215 35.03 19.40 -39.84
N ALA A 216 36.05 19.25 -40.70
CA ALA A 216 36.61 17.94 -41.04
C ALA A 216 37.42 17.30 -39.89
N PHE A 217 38.07 18.10 -39.05
CA PHE A 217 38.81 17.59 -37.89
C PHE A 217 37.89 17.05 -36.77
N PHE A 218 36.60 17.41 -36.77
CA PHE A 218 35.63 17.01 -35.75
C PHE A 218 35.25 15.51 -35.79
N LEU A 219 35.58 14.78 -36.87
CA LEU A 219 35.26 13.36 -37.03
C LEU A 219 36.46 12.41 -36.84
N VAL A 220 37.69 12.94 -36.78
CA VAL A 220 38.91 12.13 -36.55
C VAL A 220 39.50 12.37 -35.16
N ALA A 221 39.39 13.59 -34.63
CA ALA A 221 39.73 13.85 -33.22
C ALA A 221 38.80 13.14 -32.22
N LEU A 222 37.64 12.64 -32.67
CA LEU A 222 36.67 11.91 -31.85
C LEU A 222 37.05 10.44 -31.58
N TRP A 223 38.18 9.96 -32.14
CA TRP A 223 38.68 8.59 -32.02
C TRP A 223 39.94 8.44 -31.15
N ALA A 224 40.39 9.51 -30.49
CA ALA A 224 41.54 9.46 -29.59
C ALA A 224 41.31 10.22 -28.27
N TRP A 225 41.33 9.46 -27.17
CA TRP A 225 41.53 9.92 -25.79
C TRP A 225 40.43 10.78 -25.14
N THR A 226 39.37 10.11 -24.70
CA THR A 226 39.04 10.12 -23.27
C THR A 226 39.36 8.76 -22.66
N ALA A 227 40.61 8.56 -22.23
CA ALA A 227 41.06 7.36 -21.54
C ALA A 227 40.55 7.30 -20.09
N VAL A 228 39.23 7.28 -19.91
CA VAL A 228 38.61 6.66 -18.74
C VAL A 228 38.98 5.18 -18.78
N SER A 229 39.26 4.56 -17.63
CA SER A 229 39.56 3.12 -17.59
C SER A 229 38.30 2.36 -18.00
N ALA A 230 38.26 1.89 -19.25
CA ALA A 230 37.12 1.19 -19.80
C ALA A 230 37.06 -0.24 -19.24
N ALA A 231 36.47 -0.38 -18.05
CA ALA A 231 36.08 -1.69 -17.54
C ALA A 231 35.13 -2.36 -18.53
N GLN A 232 35.28 -3.65 -18.76
CA GLN A 232 34.49 -4.35 -19.78
C GLN A 232 33.02 -4.32 -19.37
N SER A 233 32.16 -3.74 -20.22
CA SER A 233 30.72 -3.75 -19.99
C SER A 233 30.24 -5.20 -20.03
N ARG A 234 29.53 -5.63 -18.98
CA ARG A 234 28.93 -6.97 -18.89
C ARG A 234 28.20 -7.33 -20.19
N THR A 235 28.44 -8.54 -20.70
CA THR A 235 27.71 -9.03 -21.87
C THR A 235 26.37 -9.58 -21.39
N THR A 236 25.36 -8.72 -21.37
CA THR A 236 23.98 -9.06 -21.02
C THR A 236 23.19 -9.41 -22.29
N LEU A 237 22.66 -10.64 -22.36
CA LEU A 237 21.63 -11.02 -23.32
C LEU A 237 20.26 -10.89 -22.63
N ASP A 238 19.33 -10.14 -23.25
CA ASP A 238 17.94 -10.12 -22.80
C ASP A 238 17.22 -11.40 -23.26
N LEU A 239 16.43 -11.98 -22.36
CA LEU A 239 15.70 -13.23 -22.58
C LEU A 239 14.18 -13.01 -22.69
N MET A 240 13.70 -11.77 -22.63
CA MET A 240 12.31 -11.39 -22.95
C MET A 240 11.94 -11.71 -24.41
N GLY A 241 10.68 -11.43 -24.79
CA GLY A 241 10.11 -11.81 -26.08
C GLY A 241 9.75 -13.29 -26.10
N ASP A 242 9.88 -13.94 -27.26
CA ASP A 242 9.30 -15.26 -27.52
C ASP A 242 10.09 -16.42 -26.90
N TRP A 243 9.36 -17.42 -26.43
CA TRP A 243 9.82 -18.71 -25.91
C TRP A 243 8.98 -19.84 -26.51
N ALA A 244 9.57 -21.03 -26.65
CA ALA A 244 8.81 -22.25 -26.88
C ALA A 244 8.29 -22.78 -25.54
N LEU A 245 6.98 -23.03 -25.43
CA LEU A 245 6.33 -23.57 -24.24
C LEU A 245 5.74 -24.95 -24.55
N LEU A 246 6.04 -25.94 -23.71
CA LEU A 246 5.37 -27.25 -23.69
C LEU A 246 4.64 -27.41 -22.34
N PRO A 247 3.31 -27.57 -22.32
CA PRO A 247 2.58 -27.83 -21.07
C PRO A 247 3.02 -29.13 -20.40
N ALA A 248 2.96 -29.18 -19.07
CA ALA A 248 3.39 -30.33 -18.30
C ALA A 248 2.54 -30.56 -17.04
N ASP A 249 2.58 -31.80 -16.54
CA ASP A 249 2.37 -32.02 -15.11
C ASP A 249 3.65 -31.56 -14.38
N GLY A 250 3.54 -30.51 -13.58
CA GLY A 250 4.66 -29.95 -12.83
C GLY A 250 5.22 -30.88 -11.75
N THR A 251 4.55 -32.01 -11.45
CA THR A 251 5.11 -33.08 -10.60
C THR A 251 6.06 -34.00 -11.36
N ASN A 252 6.11 -33.94 -12.69
CA ASN A 252 6.83 -34.90 -13.55
C ASN A 252 7.74 -34.19 -14.58
N PHE A 253 8.86 -33.64 -14.09
CA PHE A 253 9.95 -33.13 -14.92
C PHE A 253 11.10 -34.15 -14.98
N SER A 254 11.06 -35.04 -15.98
CA SER A 254 12.00 -36.16 -16.11
C SER A 254 13.33 -35.79 -16.80
N ALA A 255 13.27 -35.11 -17.94
CA ALA A 255 14.44 -34.62 -18.69
C ALA A 255 14.06 -33.36 -19.49
N PRO A 256 14.98 -32.38 -19.65
CA PRO A 256 14.69 -31.13 -20.36
C PRO A 256 14.55 -31.37 -21.88
N PRO A 257 13.36 -31.17 -22.47
CA PRO A 257 13.10 -31.51 -23.86
C PRO A 257 13.59 -30.40 -24.81
N LEU A 258 13.54 -30.68 -26.11
CA LEU A 258 13.81 -29.71 -27.17
C LEU A 258 12.54 -29.48 -28.01
N PRO A 259 12.23 -28.24 -28.41
CA PRO A 259 11.10 -27.95 -29.29
C PRO A 259 11.35 -28.46 -30.72
N PRO A 260 10.29 -28.86 -31.45
CA PRO A 260 10.37 -29.02 -32.89
C PRO A 260 10.64 -27.66 -33.56
N VAL A 261 11.31 -27.69 -34.71
CA VAL A 261 11.62 -26.50 -35.51
C VAL A 261 11.16 -26.74 -36.95
N PRO A 262 10.13 -26.02 -37.46
CA PRO A 262 9.33 -25.00 -36.77
C PRO A 262 8.43 -25.59 -35.66
N LEU A 263 7.91 -24.72 -34.81
CA LEU A 263 6.83 -25.05 -33.87
C LEU A 263 5.52 -25.37 -34.64
N PRO A 264 4.59 -26.16 -34.07
CA PRO A 264 3.27 -26.39 -34.66
C PRO A 264 2.53 -25.07 -34.92
N ALA A 265 1.97 -24.93 -36.13
CA ALA A 265 1.19 -23.73 -36.50
C ALA A 265 -0.19 -23.68 -35.83
N GLU A 266 -0.81 -24.86 -35.63
CA GLU A 266 -2.06 -25.04 -34.86
C GLU A 266 -1.81 -26.08 -33.76
N PRO A 267 -1.21 -25.69 -32.61
CA PRO A 267 -0.89 -26.62 -31.53
C PRO A 267 -2.16 -27.11 -30.80
N THR A 268 -2.23 -28.40 -30.48
CA THR A 268 -3.26 -28.95 -29.60
C THR A 268 -3.00 -28.59 -28.13
N ALA A 269 -3.91 -28.98 -27.23
CA ALA A 269 -3.84 -28.64 -25.80
C ALA A 269 -2.51 -29.03 -25.13
N ASP A 270 -1.85 -30.08 -25.59
CA ASP A 270 -0.65 -30.66 -24.97
C ASP A 270 0.62 -30.45 -25.83
N ASP A 271 0.50 -29.73 -26.96
CA ASP A 271 1.61 -29.46 -27.89
C ASP A 271 2.47 -28.26 -27.50
N TRP A 272 3.70 -28.28 -28.00
CA TRP A 272 4.59 -27.12 -28.10
C TRP A 272 3.92 -25.93 -28.78
N ARG A 273 4.05 -24.73 -28.21
CA ARG A 273 3.55 -23.46 -28.75
C ARG A 273 4.52 -22.31 -28.51
N ALA A 274 4.34 -21.21 -29.22
CA ALA A 274 5.00 -19.95 -28.87
C ALA A 274 4.27 -19.27 -27.69
N VAL A 275 5.04 -18.63 -26.80
CA VAL A 275 4.56 -17.69 -25.79
C VAL A 275 5.49 -16.48 -25.76
N THR A 276 4.95 -15.28 -25.58
CA THR A 276 5.73 -14.04 -25.50
C THR A 276 5.73 -13.50 -24.07
N PHE A 277 6.90 -13.13 -23.55
CA PHE A 277 7.06 -12.48 -22.24
C PHE A 277 7.61 -11.03 -22.40
N PRO A 278 7.30 -10.08 -21.51
CA PRO A 278 6.65 -10.26 -20.21
C PRO A 278 5.17 -10.60 -20.33
N GLY A 279 4.70 -11.53 -19.49
CA GLY A 279 3.38 -12.12 -19.64
C GLY A 279 3.14 -13.37 -18.77
N GLY A 280 2.03 -14.05 -19.05
CA GLY A 280 1.69 -15.34 -18.46
C GLY A 280 0.92 -16.23 -19.43
N TRP A 281 1.10 -17.54 -19.29
CA TRP A 281 0.35 -18.58 -19.98
C TRP A 281 -0.43 -19.43 -18.96
N ASN A 282 -1.66 -19.80 -19.32
CA ASN A 282 -2.54 -20.65 -18.54
C ASN A 282 -3.55 -21.32 -19.48
N ASP A 283 -3.94 -22.57 -19.19
CA ASP A 283 -5.01 -23.30 -19.85
C ASP A 283 -6.07 -23.89 -18.88
N GLY A 284 -5.98 -23.59 -17.59
CA GLY A 284 -6.84 -24.11 -16.53
C GLY A 284 -6.64 -25.61 -16.22
N ARG A 285 -5.80 -26.32 -16.97
CA ARG A 285 -5.55 -27.76 -16.82
C ARG A 285 -4.21 -28.02 -16.14
N HIS A 286 -3.11 -27.57 -16.72
CA HIS A 286 -1.76 -28.00 -16.36
C HIS A 286 -1.23 -27.38 -15.05
N THR A 287 -0.22 -28.01 -14.46
CA THR A 287 0.39 -27.61 -13.18
C THR A 287 1.84 -27.13 -13.33
N GLY A 288 2.39 -27.20 -14.54
CA GLY A 288 3.68 -26.64 -14.92
C GLY A 288 3.84 -26.55 -16.44
N ALA A 289 5.00 -26.07 -16.88
CA ALA A 289 5.41 -26.11 -18.27
C ALA A 289 6.94 -26.15 -18.40
N TRP A 290 7.43 -26.68 -19.52
CA TRP A 290 8.79 -26.40 -19.98
C TRP A 290 8.79 -25.11 -20.80
N LEU A 291 9.67 -24.17 -20.47
CA LEU A 291 9.99 -23.00 -21.31
C LEU A 291 11.38 -23.20 -21.91
N VAL A 292 11.51 -23.08 -23.24
CA VAL A 292 12.79 -23.24 -23.94
C VAL A 292 13.09 -22.05 -24.86
N LYS A 293 14.32 -21.53 -24.79
CA LYS A 293 14.84 -20.46 -25.65
C LYS A 293 16.27 -20.79 -26.10
N SER A 294 16.53 -20.68 -27.39
CA SER A 294 17.90 -20.74 -27.93
C SER A 294 18.49 -19.34 -28.02
N VAL A 295 19.74 -19.18 -27.59
CA VAL A 295 20.49 -17.91 -27.69
C VAL A 295 21.85 -18.14 -28.36
N VAL A 296 22.29 -17.19 -29.18
CA VAL A 296 23.59 -17.25 -29.85
C VAL A 296 24.56 -16.32 -29.13
N LEU A 297 25.51 -16.90 -28.39
CA LEU A 297 26.59 -16.17 -27.76
C LEU A 297 27.60 -15.70 -28.82
N LYS A 298 27.96 -14.42 -28.76
CA LYS A 298 29.02 -13.82 -29.57
C LYS A 298 30.30 -13.75 -28.73
N GLY A 299 31.27 -14.61 -29.05
CA GLY A 299 32.53 -14.74 -28.33
C GLY A 299 32.64 -16.06 -27.55
N ASP A 300 33.73 -16.19 -26.81
CA ASP A 300 34.06 -17.32 -25.94
C ASP A 300 33.80 -16.91 -24.47
N PRO A 301 33.01 -17.67 -23.69
CA PRO A 301 32.77 -17.37 -22.27
C PRO A 301 33.92 -17.84 -21.35
N SER A 302 34.99 -18.42 -21.88
CA SER A 302 36.12 -18.91 -21.09
C SER A 302 36.73 -17.82 -20.19
N GLY A 303 36.88 -18.13 -18.89
CA GLY A 303 37.38 -17.18 -17.89
C GLY A 303 36.33 -16.21 -17.32
N GLN A 304 35.10 -16.24 -17.82
CA GLN A 304 33.97 -15.48 -17.30
C GLN A 304 33.07 -16.35 -16.41
N ALA A 305 32.32 -15.71 -15.51
CA ALA A 305 31.16 -16.31 -14.86
C ALA A 305 29.89 -15.97 -15.66
N ALA A 306 29.00 -16.94 -15.82
CA ALA A 306 27.74 -16.81 -16.52
C ALA A 306 26.57 -16.97 -15.55
N LEU A 307 25.76 -15.93 -15.42
CA LEU A 307 24.66 -15.85 -14.48
C LEU A 307 23.34 -15.76 -15.24
N LEU A 308 22.50 -16.79 -15.12
CA LEU A 308 21.14 -16.81 -15.65
C LEU A 308 20.20 -16.25 -14.59
N LYS A 309 19.61 -15.08 -14.85
CA LYS A 309 18.84 -14.29 -13.89
C LYS A 309 17.41 -14.09 -14.34
N PHE A 310 16.47 -14.20 -13.41
CA PHE A 310 15.08 -13.87 -13.61
C PHE A 310 14.59 -13.06 -12.41
N ASP A 311 14.11 -11.84 -12.64
CA ASP A 311 13.61 -11.01 -11.54
C ASP A 311 12.26 -11.52 -10.99
N SER A 312 11.52 -12.35 -11.75
CA SER A 312 10.28 -13.03 -11.36
C SER A 312 9.94 -14.17 -12.33
N VAL A 313 9.66 -15.37 -11.82
CA VAL A 313 9.08 -16.52 -12.54
C VAL A 313 7.98 -17.14 -11.69
N GLY A 314 6.75 -17.18 -12.20
CA GLY A 314 5.58 -17.78 -11.56
C GLY A 314 5.54 -19.30 -11.76
N PHE A 315 5.72 -20.16 -10.74
CA PHE A 315 6.02 -19.89 -9.33
C PHE A 315 7.39 -20.41 -8.87
N ALA A 316 7.72 -21.67 -9.18
CA ALA A 316 9.06 -22.22 -8.91
C ALA A 316 9.69 -22.74 -10.19
N VAL A 317 11.02 -22.72 -10.25
CA VAL A 317 11.75 -22.98 -11.49
C VAL A 317 13.01 -23.80 -11.21
N ARG A 318 13.19 -24.88 -11.98
CA ARG A 318 14.49 -25.55 -12.16
C ARG A 318 15.06 -25.14 -13.50
N ALA A 319 16.28 -24.61 -13.49
CA ALA A 319 16.95 -24.11 -14.69
C ALA A 319 17.94 -25.14 -15.23
N TYR A 320 17.96 -25.29 -16.55
CA TYR A 320 18.94 -26.08 -17.28
C TYR A 320 19.58 -25.26 -18.39
N MET A 321 20.87 -25.49 -18.62
CA MET A 321 21.64 -24.91 -19.73
C MET A 321 22.23 -26.05 -20.55
N ASN A 322 21.92 -26.10 -21.85
CA ASN A 322 22.33 -27.17 -22.76
C ASN A 322 22.00 -28.59 -22.22
N GLY A 323 20.89 -28.74 -21.51
CA GLY A 323 20.48 -29.98 -20.83
C GLY A 323 21.10 -30.27 -19.45
N VAL A 324 22.08 -29.47 -19.00
CA VAL A 324 22.71 -29.61 -17.69
C VAL A 324 21.89 -28.88 -16.62
N ASP A 325 21.54 -29.58 -15.53
CA ASP A 325 20.82 -29.00 -14.39
C ASP A 325 21.69 -27.95 -13.67
N CYS A 326 21.16 -26.74 -13.53
CA CYS A 326 21.83 -25.58 -12.92
C CYS A 326 21.19 -25.17 -11.58
N GLY A 327 20.23 -25.96 -11.06
CA GLY A 327 19.60 -25.75 -9.76
C GLY A 327 18.11 -25.37 -9.83
N PHE A 328 17.50 -25.25 -8.64
CA PHE A 328 16.08 -25.00 -8.45
C PHE A 328 15.84 -23.90 -7.40
N ALA A 329 14.84 -23.04 -7.62
CA ALA A 329 14.41 -22.02 -6.67
C ALA A 329 12.91 -21.70 -6.78
N HIS A 330 12.30 -21.29 -5.66
CA HIS A 330 10.98 -20.62 -5.65
C HIS A 330 11.19 -19.15 -6.02
N SER A 331 10.55 -18.65 -7.08
CA SER A 331 10.69 -17.27 -7.52
C SER A 331 9.42 -16.46 -7.24
N GLY A 332 8.30 -16.78 -7.88
CA GLY A 332 7.07 -16.00 -7.82
C GLY A 332 7.34 -14.54 -8.20
N TYR A 333 7.22 -13.64 -7.22
CA TYR A 333 7.48 -12.21 -7.36
C TYR A 333 8.96 -11.80 -7.15
N ALA A 334 9.83 -12.73 -6.74
CA ALA A 334 11.17 -12.46 -6.22
C ALA A 334 12.30 -13.01 -7.11
N PRO A 335 13.44 -12.28 -7.21
CA PRO A 335 14.50 -12.58 -8.17
C PRO A 335 15.26 -13.86 -7.84
N VAL A 336 15.60 -14.63 -8.87
CA VAL A 336 16.43 -15.85 -8.79
C VAL A 336 17.60 -15.77 -9.77
N GLU A 337 18.73 -16.35 -9.37
CA GLU A 337 20.00 -16.34 -10.10
C GLU A 337 20.59 -17.76 -10.08
N PHE A 338 20.99 -18.26 -11.24
CA PHE A 338 21.62 -19.57 -11.42
C PHE A 338 23.01 -19.40 -12.06
N ASP A 339 24.04 -20.01 -11.47
CA ASP A 339 25.36 -20.12 -12.10
C ASP A 339 25.31 -21.18 -13.21
N VAL A 340 25.41 -20.72 -14.46
CA VAL A 340 25.41 -21.58 -15.66
C VAL A 340 26.79 -21.71 -16.29
N SER A 341 27.85 -21.20 -15.64
CA SER A 341 29.22 -21.11 -16.18
C SER A 341 29.79 -22.46 -16.61
N ARG A 342 29.42 -23.54 -15.90
CA ARG A 342 29.89 -24.91 -16.19
C ARG A 342 29.20 -25.56 -17.39
N ALA A 343 28.12 -24.98 -17.89
CA ALA A 343 27.23 -25.56 -18.90
C ALA A 343 27.10 -24.68 -20.17
N LEU A 344 27.49 -23.40 -20.09
CA LEU A 344 27.56 -22.49 -21.23
C LEU A 344 28.74 -22.85 -22.15
N LYS A 345 28.57 -22.64 -23.46
CA LYS A 345 29.60 -22.89 -24.49
C LYS A 345 29.63 -21.76 -25.53
N PRO A 346 30.68 -21.63 -26.36
CA PRO A 346 30.67 -20.70 -27.49
C PRO A 346 29.50 -20.95 -28.47
N GLY A 347 28.96 -19.89 -29.07
CA GLY A 347 27.89 -19.99 -30.09
C GLY A 347 26.51 -20.33 -29.52
N THR A 348 25.79 -21.26 -30.15
CA THR A 348 24.39 -21.57 -29.82
C THR A 348 24.25 -22.33 -28.50
N ASN A 349 23.53 -21.74 -27.56
CA ASN A 349 23.17 -22.31 -26.27
C ASN A 349 21.65 -22.46 -26.18
N VAL A 350 21.18 -23.46 -25.44
CA VAL A 350 19.74 -23.68 -25.19
C VAL A 350 19.47 -23.54 -23.70
N ILE A 351 18.58 -22.61 -23.34
CA ILE A 351 18.08 -22.40 -21.98
C ILE A 351 16.75 -23.15 -21.87
N GLN A 352 16.62 -24.02 -20.87
CA GLN A 352 15.42 -24.83 -20.64
C GLN A 352 15.00 -24.66 -19.17
N LEU A 353 13.75 -24.28 -18.92
CA LEU A 353 13.20 -24.04 -17.59
C LEU A 353 12.05 -25.00 -17.34
N ALA A 354 12.15 -25.82 -16.28
CA ALA A 354 11.01 -26.55 -15.74
C ALA A 354 10.31 -25.65 -14.71
N VAL A 355 9.15 -25.10 -15.06
CA VAL A 355 8.41 -24.16 -14.21
C VAL A 355 7.19 -24.84 -13.62
N THR A 356 7.09 -24.88 -12.29
CA THR A 356 5.88 -25.28 -11.56
C THR A 356 5.02 -24.07 -11.23
N THR A 357 3.71 -24.29 -11.24
CA THR A 357 2.70 -23.30 -10.85
C THR A 357 2.42 -23.38 -9.35
N ALA A 358 1.78 -22.37 -8.78
CA ALA A 358 1.44 -22.35 -7.35
C ALA A 358 0.46 -23.48 -6.96
N ALA A 359 -0.28 -24.06 -7.92
CA ALA A 359 -1.21 -25.17 -7.69
C ALA A 359 -0.57 -26.45 -7.09
N LEU A 360 0.75 -26.57 -7.07
CA LEU A 360 1.48 -27.68 -6.43
C LEU A 360 1.89 -27.42 -4.97
N TYR A 361 1.52 -26.26 -4.41
CA TYR A 361 1.86 -25.83 -3.05
C TYR A 361 0.60 -25.46 -2.25
N PRO A 362 -0.40 -26.37 -2.11
CA PRO A 362 -1.69 -26.07 -1.48
C PRO A 362 -1.55 -25.57 -0.02
N GLU A 363 -0.52 -25.99 0.70
CA GLU A 363 -0.17 -25.51 2.03
C GLU A 363 0.11 -23.99 2.10
N MET A 364 0.42 -23.34 0.97
CA MET A 364 0.57 -21.89 0.89
C MET A 364 -0.70 -21.15 0.48
N ILE A 365 -1.82 -21.84 0.18
CA ILE A 365 -2.97 -21.22 -0.52
C ILE A 365 -4.34 -21.68 -0.01
N ASP A 366 -4.47 -22.89 0.56
CA ASP A 366 -5.73 -23.44 1.08
C ASP A 366 -5.93 -23.21 2.59
N HIS A 367 -5.08 -22.38 3.21
CA HIS A 367 -5.36 -21.80 4.52
C HIS A 367 -6.52 -20.80 4.43
N THR A 368 -7.52 -20.93 5.32
CA THR A 368 -8.69 -20.04 5.37
C THR A 368 -8.28 -18.58 5.55
N GLY A 369 -8.51 -17.76 4.52
CA GLY A 369 -8.13 -16.35 4.47
C GLY A 369 -7.08 -15.99 3.41
N MET A 370 -6.41 -16.96 2.77
CA MET A 370 -5.41 -16.72 1.69
C MET A 370 -6.03 -16.42 0.32
N GLU A 371 -7.09 -15.60 0.28
CA GLU A 371 -7.87 -15.36 -0.96
C GLU A 371 -7.10 -14.57 -2.04
N THR A 372 -6.06 -13.81 -1.68
CA THR A 372 -5.38 -12.88 -2.60
C THR A 372 -3.91 -13.19 -2.91
N PHE A 373 -3.22 -14.08 -2.17
CA PHE A 373 -1.81 -14.45 -2.46
C PHE A 373 -1.62 -14.94 -3.90
N GLN A 374 -2.56 -15.78 -4.36
CA GLN A 374 -2.68 -16.25 -5.73
C GLN A 374 -2.76 -15.09 -6.73
N ALA A 375 -3.73 -14.19 -6.54
CA ALA A 375 -4.04 -13.16 -7.51
C ALA A 375 -2.96 -12.06 -7.57
N ALA A 376 -2.27 -11.82 -6.46
CA ALA A 376 -1.18 -10.87 -6.33
C ALA A 376 0.11 -11.28 -7.07
N ILE A 377 0.36 -12.58 -7.20
CA ILE A 377 1.59 -13.10 -7.84
C ILE A 377 1.33 -13.56 -9.28
N LEU A 378 0.15 -14.15 -9.55
CA LEU A 378 -0.12 -14.93 -10.78
C LEU A 378 -1.41 -14.54 -11.52
N GLY A 379 -2.18 -13.57 -11.00
CA GLY A 379 -3.57 -13.37 -11.42
C GLY A 379 -4.49 -14.47 -10.87
N SER A 380 -5.77 -14.44 -11.22
CA SER A 380 -6.83 -15.20 -10.54
C SER A 380 -6.84 -16.73 -10.76
N ASP A 381 -5.72 -17.34 -11.15
CA ASP A 381 -5.58 -18.80 -11.30
C ASP A 381 -4.22 -19.27 -10.75
N ARG A 382 -4.25 -20.36 -9.97
CA ARG A 382 -3.07 -21.01 -9.37
C ARG A 382 -2.19 -21.71 -10.42
N LYS A 383 -2.69 -21.88 -11.65
CA LYS A 383 -2.06 -22.59 -12.78
C LYS A 383 -1.35 -21.70 -13.79
N THR A 384 -1.30 -20.38 -13.58
CA THR A 384 -0.55 -19.49 -14.48
C THR A 384 0.96 -19.74 -14.35
N VAL A 385 1.61 -20.06 -15.48
CA VAL A 385 3.07 -19.96 -15.65
C VAL A 385 3.37 -18.55 -16.14
N SER A 386 4.17 -17.77 -15.43
CA SER A 386 4.42 -16.36 -15.79
C SER A 386 5.86 -15.92 -15.65
N MET A 387 6.21 -14.85 -16.36
CA MET A 387 7.49 -14.16 -16.23
C MET A 387 7.23 -12.69 -16.56
N TRP A 388 7.00 -11.87 -15.53
CA TRP A 388 6.60 -10.46 -15.68
C TRP A 388 7.78 -9.48 -15.59
N GLN A 389 8.87 -9.90 -14.96
CA GLN A 389 10.07 -9.08 -14.79
C GLN A 389 11.23 -9.58 -15.67
N ARG A 390 12.32 -8.79 -15.65
CA ARG A 390 13.45 -8.89 -16.57
C ARG A 390 14.13 -10.27 -16.45
N ALA A 391 14.46 -10.87 -17.60
CA ALA A 391 15.12 -12.16 -17.70
C ALA A 391 16.41 -12.01 -18.51
N ARG A 392 17.53 -12.53 -18.01
CA ARG A 392 18.87 -12.19 -18.49
C ARG A 392 19.83 -13.36 -18.46
N LEU A 393 20.72 -13.44 -19.43
CA LEU A 393 22.00 -14.14 -19.28
C LEU A 393 23.09 -13.07 -19.20
N GLU A 394 23.72 -12.92 -18.04
CA GLU A 394 24.83 -11.99 -17.81
C GLU A 394 26.16 -12.75 -17.80
N LEU A 395 27.06 -12.39 -18.71
CA LEU A 395 28.47 -12.75 -18.62
C LEU A 395 29.25 -11.63 -17.93
N VAL A 396 29.97 -12.01 -16.87
CA VAL A 396 30.75 -11.12 -15.99
C VAL A 396 32.15 -11.71 -15.77
N PRO A 397 33.18 -10.91 -15.44
CA PRO A 397 34.48 -11.45 -15.04
C PRO A 397 34.36 -12.45 -13.88
N ALA A 398 35.25 -13.43 -13.78
CA ALA A 398 35.18 -14.43 -12.70
C ALA A 398 35.37 -13.88 -11.27
N VAL A 399 35.68 -12.58 -11.12
CA VAL A 399 35.56 -11.84 -9.85
C VAL A 399 34.70 -10.60 -10.11
N TYR A 400 33.51 -10.52 -9.52
CA TYR A 400 32.47 -9.56 -9.93
C TYR A 400 31.67 -8.98 -8.75
N LEU A 401 30.98 -7.87 -9.02
CA LEU A 401 30.03 -7.20 -8.13
C LEU A 401 28.67 -7.90 -8.20
N ALA A 402 28.28 -8.61 -7.15
CA ALA A 402 26.97 -9.25 -7.07
C ALA A 402 25.84 -8.26 -6.76
N ASP A 403 26.10 -7.26 -5.91
CA ASP A 403 25.12 -6.27 -5.46
C ASP A 403 25.80 -4.96 -5.03
N VAL A 404 25.07 -3.85 -5.09
CA VAL A 404 25.47 -2.52 -4.59
C VAL A 404 24.29 -1.86 -3.89
N PHE A 405 24.38 -1.68 -2.58
CA PHE A 405 23.35 -1.05 -1.76
C PHE A 405 23.79 0.35 -1.32
N VAL A 406 22.99 1.35 -1.70
CA VAL A 406 23.26 2.78 -1.44
C VAL A 406 22.47 3.26 -0.23
N LYS A 407 23.17 3.81 0.77
CA LYS A 407 22.59 4.26 2.05
C LYS A 407 22.93 5.75 2.27
N PRO A 408 22.06 6.68 1.83
CA PRO A 408 22.19 8.10 2.15
C PRO A 408 21.90 8.39 3.62
N ASP A 409 22.59 9.38 4.18
CA ASP A 409 22.34 9.92 5.52
C ASP A 409 22.31 11.45 5.41
N THR A 410 21.11 12.06 5.46
CA THR A 410 20.96 13.52 5.31
C THR A 410 21.37 14.23 6.59
N ALA A 411 21.07 13.65 7.76
CA ALA A 411 21.39 14.19 9.07
C ALA A 411 22.91 14.34 9.31
N LYS A 412 23.73 13.42 8.78
CA LYS A 412 25.21 13.51 8.80
C LYS A 412 25.81 14.07 7.50
N SER A 413 25.00 14.31 6.47
CA SER A 413 25.45 14.69 5.12
C SER A 413 26.51 13.72 4.58
N PHE A 414 26.18 12.43 4.57
CA PHE A 414 27.10 11.32 4.36
C PHE A 414 26.50 10.27 3.41
N LEU A 415 27.35 9.58 2.64
CA LEU A 415 26.94 8.47 1.80
C LEU A 415 27.71 7.21 2.20
N VAL A 416 26.98 6.12 2.47
CA VAL A 416 27.55 4.79 2.69
C VAL A 416 27.12 3.88 1.55
N VAL A 417 28.04 3.04 1.07
CA VAL A 417 27.84 2.11 -0.04
C VAL A 417 28.35 0.75 0.37
N ASP A 418 27.49 -0.26 0.38
CA ASP A 418 27.92 -1.65 0.53
C ASP A 418 27.99 -2.29 -0.85
N ALA A 419 29.17 -2.77 -1.25
CA ALA A 419 29.35 -3.56 -2.47
C ALA A 419 29.56 -5.03 -2.10
N GLU A 420 28.70 -5.92 -2.57
CA GLU A 420 28.89 -7.37 -2.45
C GLU A 420 29.74 -7.87 -3.63
N ILE A 421 30.86 -8.51 -3.33
CA ILE A 421 31.82 -9.02 -4.32
C ILE A 421 31.90 -10.54 -4.20
N VAL A 422 31.90 -11.23 -5.33
CA VAL A 422 32.05 -12.69 -5.45
C VAL A 422 33.33 -13.01 -6.21
N ASN A 423 34.15 -13.91 -5.67
CA ASN A 423 35.22 -14.58 -6.38
C ASN A 423 34.73 -15.97 -6.82
N ALA A 424 34.42 -16.15 -8.10
CA ALA A 424 34.00 -17.42 -8.69
C ALA A 424 35.19 -18.27 -9.20
N THR A 425 36.42 -17.95 -8.83
CA THR A 425 37.62 -18.77 -9.13
C THR A 425 38.02 -19.67 -7.96
N ASP A 426 38.83 -20.69 -8.26
CA ASP A 426 39.45 -21.57 -7.27
C ASP A 426 40.78 -21.03 -6.71
N ALA A 427 41.11 -19.76 -7.00
CA ALA A 427 42.29 -19.06 -6.52
C ALA A 427 41.91 -17.82 -5.67
N PRO A 428 42.76 -17.36 -4.73
CA PRO A 428 42.55 -16.09 -4.06
C PRO A 428 42.74 -14.91 -5.04
N ALA A 429 41.96 -13.85 -4.86
CA ALA A 429 41.98 -12.65 -5.73
C ALA A 429 42.29 -11.37 -4.93
N SER A 430 42.94 -10.40 -5.58
CA SER A 430 43.27 -9.09 -4.99
C SER A 430 42.87 -7.95 -5.93
N MET A 431 41.72 -7.35 -5.66
CA MET A 431 41.08 -6.33 -6.49
C MET A 431 41.19 -4.94 -5.86
N GLU A 432 40.99 -3.90 -6.66
CA GLU A 432 40.69 -2.54 -6.21
C GLU A 432 39.22 -2.23 -6.53
N LEU A 433 38.46 -1.89 -5.48
CA LEU A 433 37.08 -1.41 -5.55
C LEU A 433 37.07 0.12 -5.51
N THR A 434 36.37 0.74 -6.44
CA THR A 434 36.07 2.18 -6.43
C THR A 434 34.56 2.41 -6.55
N ALA A 435 34.07 3.57 -6.12
CA ALA A 435 32.71 4.00 -6.42
C ALA A 435 32.61 5.52 -6.59
N ALA A 436 31.73 5.95 -7.49
CA ALA A 436 31.49 7.36 -7.78
C ALA A 436 30.02 7.62 -8.11
N VAL A 437 29.51 8.78 -7.69
CA VAL A 437 28.14 9.22 -7.96
C VAL A 437 28.13 10.20 -9.12
N PHE A 438 27.17 10.04 -10.03
CA PHE A 438 26.94 10.86 -11.19
C PHE A 438 25.51 11.40 -11.19
N GLU A 439 25.29 12.54 -11.83
CA GLU A 439 23.95 12.93 -12.31
C GLU A 439 23.37 11.80 -13.19
N THR A 440 22.06 11.58 -13.16
CA THR A 440 21.41 10.48 -13.92
C THR A 440 21.55 10.58 -15.45
N ASN A 441 22.00 11.73 -15.99
CA ASN A 441 22.38 11.88 -17.40
C ASN A 441 23.80 11.36 -17.73
N GLY A 442 24.55 10.85 -16.75
CA GLY A 442 25.90 10.30 -16.89
C GLY A 442 27.03 11.32 -17.08
N THR A 443 26.72 12.58 -17.41
CA THR A 443 27.73 13.56 -17.88
C THR A 443 28.63 14.12 -16.78
N LYS A 444 28.18 14.12 -15.52
CA LYS A 444 28.80 14.86 -14.42
C LYS A 444 28.93 13.99 -13.18
N LYS A 445 30.17 13.69 -12.79
CA LYS A 445 30.51 13.11 -11.48
C LYS A 445 30.31 14.16 -10.39
N VAL A 446 29.55 13.84 -9.35
CA VAL A 446 29.21 14.72 -8.22
C VAL A 446 29.85 14.30 -6.90
N LEU A 447 30.21 13.02 -6.76
CA LEU A 447 30.98 12.48 -5.63
C LEU A 447 31.91 11.37 -6.11
N ALA A 448 33.04 11.18 -5.43
CA ALA A 448 33.87 9.98 -5.52
C ALA A 448 34.14 9.49 -4.09
N LEU A 449 34.02 8.18 -3.87
CA LEU A 449 34.31 7.57 -2.58
C LEU A 449 35.79 7.13 -2.54
N PRO A 450 36.44 7.08 -1.36
CA PRO A 450 37.77 6.49 -1.23
C PRO A 450 37.79 5.05 -1.75
N PRO A 451 38.82 4.64 -2.52
CA PRO A 451 38.93 3.26 -3.00
C PRO A 451 39.33 2.30 -1.88
N ALA A 452 39.04 1.01 -2.05
CA ALA A 452 39.48 -0.05 -1.14
C ALA A 452 40.18 -1.19 -1.90
N THR A 453 41.34 -1.63 -1.39
CA THR A 453 41.92 -2.91 -1.83
C THR A 453 41.18 -4.06 -1.16
N VAL A 454 40.62 -4.98 -1.96
CA VAL A 454 39.84 -6.12 -1.50
C VAL A 454 40.61 -7.41 -1.79
N ARG A 455 40.90 -8.19 -0.74
CA ARG A 455 41.49 -9.54 -0.85
C ARG A 455 40.44 -10.60 -0.54
N LEU A 456 40.15 -11.47 -1.50
CA LEU A 456 39.17 -12.54 -1.40
C LEU A 456 39.88 -13.90 -1.45
N ALA A 457 39.43 -14.86 -0.63
CA ALA A 457 39.80 -16.25 -0.79
C ALA A 457 39.13 -16.85 -2.05
N ALA A 458 39.60 -18.03 -2.48
CA ALA A 458 38.92 -18.83 -3.49
C ALA A 458 37.46 -19.07 -3.08
N ARG A 459 36.53 -18.98 -4.05
CA ARG A 459 35.08 -19.18 -3.85
C ARG A 459 34.41 -18.26 -2.80
N GLU A 460 35.05 -17.17 -2.38
CA GLU A 460 34.49 -16.26 -1.36
C GLU A 460 33.46 -15.26 -1.92
N ARG A 461 32.38 -15.03 -1.16
CA ARG A 461 31.46 -13.89 -1.28
C ARG A 461 31.63 -12.98 -0.07
N ARG A 462 31.89 -11.68 -0.26
CA ARG A 462 32.08 -10.71 0.84
C ARG A 462 31.46 -9.35 0.51
N VAL A 463 30.86 -8.71 1.51
CA VAL A 463 30.45 -7.29 1.44
C VAL A 463 31.61 -6.38 1.86
N VAL A 464 31.84 -5.31 1.10
CA VAL A 464 32.83 -4.26 1.37
C VAL A 464 32.12 -2.91 1.41
N THR A 465 32.21 -2.23 2.56
CA THR A 465 31.61 -0.91 2.75
C THR A 465 32.60 0.20 2.37
N LEU A 466 32.21 1.05 1.42
CA LEU A 466 32.82 2.36 1.16
C LEU A 466 31.95 3.46 1.78
N SER A 467 32.54 4.61 2.11
CA SER A 467 31.75 5.78 2.51
C SER A 467 32.48 7.11 2.29
N ALA A 468 31.72 8.20 2.17
CA ALA A 468 32.27 9.55 2.03
C ALA A 468 31.31 10.63 2.56
N PRO A 469 31.82 11.74 3.10
CA PRO A 469 31.01 12.93 3.37
C PRO A 469 30.58 13.59 2.06
N TRP A 470 29.31 13.98 1.96
CA TRP A 470 28.75 14.71 0.84
C TRP A 470 27.96 15.89 1.38
N LYS A 471 28.58 17.08 1.38
CA LYS A 471 28.07 18.26 2.09
C LYS A 471 26.79 18.86 1.48
N ASN A 472 26.66 18.85 0.16
CA ASN A 472 25.59 19.51 -0.58
C ASN A 472 24.97 18.61 -1.69
N PRO A 473 24.45 17.40 -1.39
CA PRO A 473 23.60 16.67 -2.32
C PRO A 473 22.30 17.44 -2.55
N ARG A 474 21.73 17.36 -3.75
CA ARG A 474 20.32 17.72 -3.94
C ARG A 474 19.49 16.52 -3.47
N LEU A 475 18.63 16.77 -2.49
CA LEU A 475 17.85 15.72 -1.85
C LEU A 475 16.71 15.25 -2.77
N TRP A 476 16.31 13.99 -2.65
CA TRP A 476 15.06 13.52 -3.25
C TRP A 476 13.88 13.91 -2.35
N TRP A 477 12.86 14.50 -2.95
CA TRP A 477 11.59 14.86 -2.31
C TRP A 477 10.40 14.53 -3.23
N PRO A 478 9.18 14.33 -2.69
CA PRO A 478 7.97 14.23 -3.50
C PRO A 478 7.68 15.40 -4.45
N HIS A 479 8.22 16.59 -4.17
CA HIS A 479 8.06 17.79 -5.00
C HIS A 479 9.35 18.17 -5.77
N ASP A 480 10.43 17.41 -5.57
CA ASP A 480 11.70 17.52 -6.29
C ASP A 480 12.39 16.14 -6.32
N PRO A 481 11.91 15.19 -7.15
CA PRO A 481 12.35 13.80 -7.12
C PRO A 481 13.71 13.61 -7.81
N HIS A 482 14.77 14.19 -7.24
CA HIS A 482 16.09 14.18 -7.84
C HIS A 482 16.79 12.82 -7.67
N LEU A 483 17.24 12.25 -8.78
CA LEU A 483 17.86 10.93 -8.86
C LEU A 483 19.32 11.00 -9.34
N TYR A 484 20.17 10.23 -8.67
CA TYR A 484 21.57 10.01 -8.97
C TYR A 484 21.82 8.58 -9.46
N ALA A 485 22.94 8.37 -10.16
CA ALA A 485 23.48 7.06 -10.46
C ALA A 485 24.82 6.87 -9.71
N LEU A 486 24.88 5.88 -8.81
CA LEU A 486 26.15 5.40 -8.28
C LEU A 486 26.72 4.36 -9.24
N LYS A 487 27.95 4.54 -9.71
CA LYS A 487 28.73 3.51 -10.41
C LYS A 487 29.77 2.95 -9.46
N ALA A 488 29.76 1.64 -9.25
CA ALA A 488 30.86 0.90 -8.63
C ALA A 488 31.71 0.24 -9.73
N GLU A 489 33.03 0.21 -9.55
CA GLU A 489 33.98 -0.40 -10.47
C GLU A 489 34.95 -1.27 -9.67
N LEU A 490 35.16 -2.51 -10.13
CA LEU A 490 36.07 -3.48 -9.54
C LEU A 490 37.13 -3.82 -10.59
N SER A 491 38.42 -3.79 -10.23
CA SER A 491 39.52 -4.03 -11.19
C SER A 491 40.70 -4.78 -10.56
N ALA A 492 41.47 -5.49 -11.38
CA ALA A 492 42.68 -6.17 -10.92
C ALA A 492 43.75 -5.14 -10.52
N LYS A 493 44.36 -5.31 -9.34
CA LYS A 493 45.33 -4.33 -8.82
C LYS A 493 46.59 -4.28 -9.68
N SER A 494 46.89 -3.12 -10.25
CA SER A 494 48.11 -2.88 -11.02
C SER A 494 49.33 -2.66 -10.10
N ASP A 495 50.19 -3.67 -9.95
CA ASP A 495 51.56 -3.40 -9.50
C ASP A 495 52.33 -2.61 -10.57
N LYS A 496 53.09 -1.60 -10.13
CA LYS A 496 53.61 -0.53 -11.00
C LYS A 496 54.80 -0.94 -11.88
N SER A 497 55.35 -2.14 -11.65
CA SER A 497 56.43 -2.74 -12.41
C SER A 497 55.99 -3.22 -13.79
N ASP A 498 54.80 -3.80 -13.91
CA ASP A 498 54.34 -4.39 -15.18
C ASP A 498 53.46 -3.43 -15.98
N ARG A 499 54.01 -2.92 -17.08
CA ARG A 499 53.32 -2.08 -18.07
C ARG A 499 53.06 -2.81 -19.40
N SER A 500 53.40 -4.09 -19.51
CA SER A 500 53.48 -4.81 -20.79
C SER A 500 52.12 -5.02 -21.46
N ASP A 501 51.11 -5.49 -20.72
CA ASP A 501 49.78 -5.75 -21.24
C ASP A 501 48.71 -4.89 -20.54
N LYS A 502 47.91 -4.14 -21.32
CA LYS A 502 46.71 -3.41 -20.84
C LYS A 502 45.40 -4.12 -21.20
N SER A 503 45.39 -4.95 -22.24
CA SER A 503 44.27 -5.76 -22.71
C SER A 503 43.90 -6.80 -21.65
N ALA A 504 44.85 -7.63 -21.22
CA ALA A 504 44.62 -8.62 -20.16
C ALA A 504 44.19 -8.02 -18.79
N ARG A 505 44.24 -6.68 -18.63
CA ARG A 505 43.75 -5.95 -17.46
C ARG A 505 42.32 -5.41 -17.60
N SER A 506 41.77 -5.20 -18.80
CA SER A 506 40.34 -4.86 -18.95
C SER A 506 39.44 -6.05 -18.61
N ASP A 507 39.90 -7.25 -18.95
CA ASP A 507 39.07 -8.46 -19.00
C ASP A 507 38.78 -9.02 -17.58
N LEU A 508 39.52 -8.53 -16.58
CA LEU A 508 39.32 -8.80 -15.15
C LEU A 508 38.57 -7.67 -14.42
N SER A 509 37.96 -6.73 -15.13
CA SER A 509 37.29 -5.58 -14.51
C SER A 509 35.79 -5.51 -14.78
N ASP A 510 35.02 -5.32 -13.72
CA ASP A 510 33.56 -5.34 -13.69
C ASP A 510 33.00 -3.99 -13.19
N SER A 511 31.76 -3.69 -13.54
CA SER A 511 31.03 -2.55 -13.01
C SER A 511 29.55 -2.82 -12.85
N LEU A 512 29.01 -2.36 -11.72
CA LEU A 512 27.58 -2.34 -11.44
C LEU A 512 27.14 -0.91 -11.14
N SER A 513 25.94 -0.54 -11.58
CA SER A 513 25.37 0.80 -11.35
C SER A 513 24.03 0.70 -10.62
N ALA A 514 23.86 1.51 -9.58
CA ALA A 514 22.63 1.60 -8.79
C ALA A 514 22.04 3.02 -8.92
N ARG A 515 20.77 3.12 -9.30
CA ARG A 515 20.02 4.38 -9.25
C ARG A 515 19.47 4.59 -7.84
N PHE A 516 19.55 5.81 -7.33
CA PHE A 516 19.05 6.16 -6.00
C PHE A 516 18.69 7.66 -5.93
N GLY A 517 17.90 8.04 -4.92
CA GLY A 517 17.69 9.43 -4.53
C GLY A 517 18.37 9.69 -3.19
N PHE A 518 19.03 10.83 -3.01
CA PHE A 518 19.67 11.15 -1.73
C PHE A 518 18.59 11.59 -0.73
N ARG A 519 18.05 10.63 0.04
CA ARG A 519 17.03 10.87 1.07
C ARG A 519 17.16 9.85 2.21
N ASP A 520 16.77 10.24 3.42
CA ASP A 520 16.62 9.31 4.55
C ASP A 520 15.18 9.27 5.06
N ILE A 521 14.85 8.16 5.74
CA ILE A 521 13.68 8.05 6.59
C ILE A 521 14.15 7.68 7.99
N ALA A 522 13.56 8.31 9.00
CA ALA A 522 13.88 8.06 10.40
C ALA A 522 12.62 8.15 11.26
N ILE A 523 12.63 7.48 12.41
CA ILE A 523 11.59 7.61 13.45
C ILE A 523 12.18 8.34 14.66
N ARG A 524 11.40 9.22 15.28
CA ARG A 524 11.76 9.95 16.50
C ARG A 524 10.56 10.03 17.43
N GLY A 525 10.41 9.03 18.30
CA GLY A 525 9.17 8.85 19.07
C GLY A 525 8.00 8.63 18.11
N ILE A 526 6.93 9.42 18.26
CA ILE A 526 5.73 9.33 17.41
C ILE A 526 5.89 9.94 16.00
N ASP A 527 7.02 10.61 15.70
CA ASP A 527 7.25 11.22 14.39
C ASP A 527 7.97 10.28 13.42
N LEU A 528 7.34 9.98 12.29
CA LEU A 528 8.03 9.53 11.08
C LEU A 528 8.61 10.77 10.36
N LEU A 529 9.85 10.70 9.91
CA LEU A 529 10.59 11.79 9.28
C LEU A 529 11.08 11.40 7.89
N LEU A 530 11.01 12.33 6.93
CA LEU A 530 11.70 12.30 5.63
C LEU A 530 12.72 13.45 5.60
N ASN A 531 14.01 13.16 5.46
CA ASN A 531 15.09 14.15 5.46
C ASN A 531 15.02 15.10 6.69
N GLY A 532 14.71 14.54 7.86
CA GLY A 532 14.51 15.27 9.11
C GLY A 532 13.24 16.12 9.24
N LYS A 533 12.35 16.16 8.24
CA LYS A 533 11.02 16.82 8.31
C LYS A 533 9.92 15.78 8.58
N LYS A 534 8.92 16.11 9.41
CA LYS A 534 7.77 15.23 9.67
C LYS A 534 7.08 14.81 8.38
N LEU A 535 6.82 13.51 8.24
CA LEU A 535 6.16 12.91 7.10
C LEU A 535 4.74 12.48 7.48
N LEU A 536 3.77 12.90 6.67
CA LEU A 536 2.46 12.26 6.56
C LEU A 536 2.29 11.74 5.13
N MET A 537 2.17 10.43 4.99
CA MET A 537 1.84 9.74 3.74
C MET A 537 0.33 9.72 3.56
N ARG A 538 -0.15 10.25 2.43
CA ARG A 538 -1.54 10.61 2.14
C ARG A 538 -1.81 10.09 0.74
N GLY A 539 -2.55 9.00 0.68
CA GLY A 539 -2.55 8.13 -0.49
C GLY A 539 -3.74 7.22 -0.55
N VAL A 540 -3.67 6.23 -1.43
CA VAL A 540 -4.69 5.18 -1.57
C VAL A 540 -4.03 3.83 -1.79
N SER A 541 -4.78 2.76 -1.49
CA SER A 541 -4.44 1.41 -1.92
C SER A 541 -4.46 1.29 -3.45
N TRP A 542 -3.34 0.81 -4.02
CA TRP A 542 -3.15 0.49 -5.43
C TRP A 542 -2.67 -0.97 -5.56
N THR A 543 -3.10 -1.67 -6.60
CA THR A 543 -2.86 -3.11 -6.78
C THR A 543 -3.07 -3.51 -8.23
N ARG A 544 -2.37 -4.54 -8.73
CA ARG A 544 -2.43 -5.02 -10.12
C ARG A 544 -3.84 -5.39 -10.61
N TYR A 545 -4.79 -5.64 -9.69
CA TYR A 545 -6.21 -5.79 -10.03
C TYR A 545 -6.82 -4.52 -10.63
N THR A 546 -6.45 -3.36 -10.09
CA THR A 546 -7.00 -2.06 -10.53
C THR A 546 -6.41 -1.61 -11.86
N SER A 547 -5.20 -2.05 -12.19
CA SER A 547 -4.52 -1.71 -13.43
C SER A 547 -3.38 -2.68 -13.69
N VAL A 548 -3.46 -3.44 -14.77
CA VAL A 548 -2.35 -4.25 -15.28
C VAL A 548 -1.44 -3.33 -16.09
N HIS A 549 -0.14 -3.35 -15.79
CA HIS A 549 0.90 -2.65 -16.55
C HIS A 549 1.81 -3.65 -17.24
N THR A 550 2.40 -3.22 -18.36
CA THR A 550 3.46 -3.94 -19.07
C THR A 550 4.68 -3.06 -19.37
N SER A 551 4.68 -1.78 -18.98
CA SER A 551 5.84 -0.89 -19.09
C SER A 551 5.86 0.21 -18.02
N LYS A 552 7.03 0.85 -17.85
CA LYS A 552 7.22 2.00 -16.95
C LYS A 552 6.30 3.16 -17.31
N GLU A 553 6.08 3.39 -18.60
CA GLU A 553 5.30 4.50 -19.12
C GLU A 553 3.81 4.36 -18.74
N GLN A 554 3.28 3.13 -18.76
CA GLN A 554 1.90 2.85 -18.33
C GLN A 554 1.73 3.03 -16.81
N ALA A 555 2.67 2.51 -16.03
CA ALA A 555 2.68 2.70 -14.57
C ALA A 555 2.81 4.19 -14.21
N ARG A 556 3.69 4.91 -14.92
CA ARG A 556 3.92 6.35 -14.76
C ARG A 556 2.68 7.18 -15.08
N GLU A 557 2.02 6.89 -16.20
CA GLU A 557 0.74 7.49 -16.59
C GLU A 557 -0.31 7.33 -15.48
N VAL A 558 -0.44 6.15 -14.87
CA VAL A 558 -1.36 5.92 -13.72
C VAL A 558 -0.95 6.71 -12.48
N ILE A 559 0.35 6.72 -12.14
CA ILE A 559 0.86 7.48 -10.99
C ILE A 559 0.62 8.99 -11.18
N ASP A 560 0.86 9.53 -12.37
CA ASP A 560 0.59 10.94 -12.69
C ASP A 560 -0.92 11.27 -12.62
N ARG A 561 -1.82 10.31 -12.92
CA ARG A 561 -3.26 10.48 -12.64
C ARG A 561 -3.55 10.57 -11.15
N PHE A 562 -3.00 9.67 -10.32
CA PHE A 562 -3.20 9.76 -8.86
C PHE A 562 -2.67 11.09 -8.28
N ILE A 563 -1.51 11.59 -8.74
CA ILE A 563 -0.97 12.89 -8.33
C ILE A 563 -1.89 14.03 -8.79
N ARG A 564 -2.32 14.05 -10.05
CA ARG A 564 -3.08 15.15 -10.63
C ARG A 564 -4.54 15.19 -10.13
N ASP A 565 -5.21 14.04 -10.19
CA ASP A 565 -6.66 13.92 -10.03
C ASP A 565 -7.06 13.66 -8.56
N CYS A 566 -6.16 13.10 -7.74
CA CYS A 566 -6.39 12.91 -6.30
C CYS A 566 -5.51 13.80 -5.41
N GLN A 567 -4.34 14.28 -5.86
CA GLN A 567 -3.35 15.02 -5.04
C GLN A 567 -2.64 14.20 -3.94
N VAL A 568 -2.51 12.89 -4.16
CA VAL A 568 -1.73 12.02 -3.25
C VAL A 568 -0.24 12.38 -3.25
N ASN A 569 0.45 12.13 -2.12
CA ASN A 569 1.92 12.11 -2.06
C ASN A 569 2.49 10.69 -1.87
N ALA A 570 1.62 9.68 -1.74
CA ALA A 570 1.97 8.31 -1.46
C ALA A 570 0.97 7.32 -2.08
N LEU A 571 1.37 6.06 -2.22
CA LEU A 571 0.52 4.92 -2.57
C LEU A 571 0.90 3.71 -1.70
N ARG A 572 -0.09 2.88 -1.37
CA ARG A 572 0.11 1.56 -0.75
C ARG A 572 0.01 0.51 -1.85
N LEU A 573 1.06 -0.27 -2.07
CA LEU A 573 1.01 -1.41 -2.99
C LEU A 573 0.33 -2.57 -2.26
N HIS A 574 -1.00 -2.51 -2.22
CA HIS A 574 -1.84 -3.37 -1.39
C HIS A 574 -1.74 -4.82 -1.86
N VAL A 575 -1.21 -5.66 -0.97
CA VAL A 575 -0.87 -7.08 -1.16
C VAL A 575 -0.10 -7.34 -2.46
N ASP A 576 0.79 -6.44 -2.88
CA ASP A 576 1.41 -6.49 -4.21
C ASP A 576 2.87 -6.04 -4.19
N SER A 577 3.78 -6.98 -4.43
CA SER A 577 5.20 -6.70 -4.64
C SER A 577 5.45 -6.49 -6.14
N MET A 578 5.02 -5.32 -6.63
CA MET A 578 5.03 -4.95 -8.04
C MET A 578 6.43 -4.93 -8.67
N GLU A 579 6.45 -4.93 -9.99
CA GLU A 579 7.65 -5.00 -10.82
C GLU A 579 8.54 -3.75 -10.66
N GLN A 580 9.86 -3.90 -10.77
CA GLN A 580 10.82 -2.80 -10.54
C GLN A 580 10.55 -1.55 -11.41
N TYR A 581 9.96 -1.72 -12.61
CA TYR A 581 9.60 -0.59 -13.46
C TYR A 581 8.48 0.29 -12.87
N VAL A 582 7.66 -0.22 -11.95
CA VAL A 582 6.65 0.54 -11.22
C VAL A 582 7.31 1.40 -10.13
N LEU A 583 8.29 0.84 -9.43
CA LEU A 583 9.09 1.56 -8.43
C LEU A 583 9.98 2.62 -9.11
N ASP A 584 10.55 2.31 -10.29
CA ASP A 584 11.21 3.28 -11.17
C ASP A 584 10.28 4.45 -11.56
N ALA A 585 9.00 4.19 -11.83
CA ALA A 585 8.03 5.23 -12.16
C ALA A 585 7.70 6.10 -10.94
N ALA A 586 7.56 5.51 -9.75
CA ALA A 586 7.32 6.23 -8.50
C ALA A 586 8.52 7.09 -8.06
N ASP A 587 9.75 6.57 -8.24
CA ASP A 587 11.01 7.30 -8.04
C ASP A 587 11.08 8.57 -8.88
N GLU A 588 10.70 8.47 -10.16
CA GLU A 588 10.71 9.56 -11.14
C GLU A 588 9.51 10.51 -10.97
N ALA A 589 8.42 10.06 -10.34
CA ALA A 589 7.21 10.85 -10.11
C ALA A 589 7.22 11.61 -8.77
N GLY A 590 8.00 11.16 -7.80
CA GLY A 590 8.00 11.72 -6.45
C GLY A 590 6.88 11.17 -5.56
N VAL A 591 6.53 9.90 -5.71
CA VAL A 591 5.48 9.26 -4.88
C VAL A 591 6.12 8.29 -3.89
N LEU A 592 5.73 8.40 -2.62
CA LEU A 592 6.19 7.51 -1.55
C LEU A 592 5.41 6.18 -1.58
N LEU A 593 6.09 5.05 -1.50
CA LEU A 593 5.46 3.74 -1.53
C LEU A 593 5.50 3.07 -0.15
N LEU A 594 4.34 2.66 0.36
CA LEU A 594 4.26 1.55 1.31
C LEU A 594 4.19 0.27 0.47
N VAL A 595 5.23 -0.55 0.49
CA VAL A 595 5.32 -1.76 -0.34
C VAL A 595 5.03 -2.97 0.53
N GLN A 596 3.97 -3.70 0.18
CA GLN A 596 3.51 -4.87 0.90
C GLN A 596 3.97 -6.16 0.22
N ALA A 597 4.28 -7.18 1.01
CA ALA A 597 4.41 -8.53 0.48
C ALA A 597 3.04 -9.05 0.01
N PRO A 598 2.98 -9.94 -1.01
CA PRO A 598 1.73 -10.46 -1.55
C PRO A 598 1.10 -11.57 -0.67
N ILE A 599 1.02 -11.34 0.64
CA ILE A 599 0.42 -12.26 1.62
C ILE A 599 -0.72 -11.50 2.28
N ALA A 600 -1.96 -11.98 2.13
CA ALA A 600 -3.09 -11.59 2.98
C ALA A 600 -3.63 -12.84 3.65
N ALA A 601 -3.75 -12.83 4.97
CA ALA A 601 -4.07 -14.04 5.72
C ALA A 601 -4.86 -13.75 7.00
N GLY A 602 -5.98 -13.00 6.89
CA GLY A 602 -6.77 -12.43 8.01
C GLY A 602 -7.18 -13.35 9.19
N GLY A 603 -7.00 -14.67 9.08
CA GLY A 603 -7.15 -15.63 10.20
C GLY A 603 -5.86 -16.01 10.93
N GLY A 604 -4.69 -15.58 10.45
CA GLY A 604 -3.35 -15.86 10.99
C GLY A 604 -2.94 -17.35 11.06
N GLY A 605 -3.68 -18.23 10.39
CA GLY A 605 -3.59 -19.69 10.59
C GLY A 605 -2.34 -20.38 10.04
N ILE A 606 -1.43 -19.67 9.36
CA ILE A 606 -0.24 -20.24 8.71
C ILE A 606 0.84 -20.51 9.76
N GLY A 607 0.89 -21.72 10.30
CA GLY A 607 1.85 -22.14 11.33
C GLY A 607 3.04 -22.95 10.82
N ASP A 608 3.16 -23.22 9.52
CA ASP A 608 4.16 -24.17 8.98
C ASP A 608 5.53 -23.50 8.74
N PRO A 609 6.62 -23.96 9.40
CA PRO A 609 7.96 -23.40 9.19
C PRO A 609 8.51 -23.55 7.77
N ALA A 610 8.10 -24.57 7.01
CA ALA A 610 8.56 -24.79 5.64
C ALA A 610 7.94 -23.76 4.68
N VAL A 611 6.66 -23.44 4.87
CA VAL A 611 5.98 -22.34 4.16
C VAL A 611 6.67 -21.01 4.48
N TRP A 612 6.88 -20.70 5.76
CA TRP A 612 7.55 -19.45 6.14
C TRP A 612 8.99 -19.34 5.66
N ALA A 613 9.74 -20.45 5.53
CA ALA A 613 11.07 -20.43 4.92
C ALA A 613 11.05 -20.00 3.44
N ILE A 614 10.06 -20.46 2.66
CA ILE A 614 9.86 -20.04 1.26
C ILE A 614 9.45 -18.57 1.21
N LEU A 615 8.45 -18.18 2.02
CA LEU A 615 7.91 -16.83 2.02
C LEU A 615 8.94 -15.77 2.43
N ASP A 616 9.80 -16.07 3.42
CA ASP A 616 10.87 -15.18 3.89
C ASP A 616 11.98 -15.01 2.86
N ASP A 617 12.45 -16.11 2.25
CA ASP A 617 13.47 -16.05 1.22
C ASP A 617 13.02 -15.21 0.00
N MET A 618 11.78 -15.42 -0.48
CA MET A 618 11.19 -14.58 -1.53
C MET A 618 11.14 -13.10 -1.13
N HIS A 619 10.65 -12.80 0.08
CA HIS A 619 10.52 -11.42 0.55
C HIS A 619 11.87 -10.71 0.67
N LEU A 620 12.85 -11.37 1.26
CA LEU A 620 14.20 -10.82 1.44
C LEU A 620 14.92 -10.65 0.10
N ARG A 621 14.74 -11.55 -0.87
CA ARG A 621 15.26 -11.36 -2.24
C ARG A 621 14.60 -10.18 -2.95
N TYR A 622 13.29 -9.98 -2.80
CA TYR A 622 12.59 -8.82 -3.35
C TYR A 622 13.02 -7.49 -2.68
N VAL A 623 13.16 -7.46 -1.36
CA VAL A 623 13.68 -6.30 -0.61
C VAL A 623 15.13 -5.99 -1.01
N LYS A 624 15.98 -7.01 -1.18
CA LYS A 624 17.38 -6.84 -1.62
C LYS A 624 17.48 -6.17 -3.00
N LEU A 625 16.60 -6.56 -3.93
CA LEU A 625 16.49 -5.94 -5.26
C LEU A 625 16.03 -4.48 -5.17
N SER A 626 14.99 -4.23 -4.37
CA SER A 626 14.20 -3.00 -4.40
C SER A 626 14.71 -1.88 -3.48
N ARG A 627 15.57 -2.18 -2.50
CA ARG A 627 16.03 -1.24 -1.44
C ARG A 627 16.78 0.02 -1.92
N ASN A 628 17.19 0.11 -3.18
CA ASN A 628 17.79 1.32 -3.74
C ASN A 628 16.76 2.39 -4.19
N HIS A 629 15.48 2.03 -4.37
CA HIS A 629 14.41 2.94 -4.81
C HIS A 629 14.04 3.99 -3.73
N PRO A 630 14.30 5.30 -3.91
CA PRO A 630 13.94 6.36 -2.95
C PRO A 630 12.42 6.59 -2.79
N SER A 631 11.58 6.08 -3.69
CA SER A 631 10.13 6.07 -3.52
C SER A 631 9.70 5.19 -2.35
N VAL A 632 10.28 4.00 -2.19
CA VAL A 632 9.91 3.07 -1.12
C VAL A 632 10.18 3.70 0.24
N ALA A 633 9.13 3.79 1.05
CA ALA A 633 9.11 4.51 2.32
C ALA A 633 8.99 3.58 3.52
N ILE A 634 8.12 2.56 3.41
CA ILE A 634 7.79 1.60 4.47
C ILE A 634 7.72 0.21 3.82
N TRP A 635 8.30 -0.80 4.48
CA TRP A 635 8.08 -2.20 4.14
C TRP A 635 6.93 -2.76 4.99
N SER A 636 5.92 -3.38 4.38
CA SER A 636 4.92 -4.16 5.11
C SER A 636 5.06 -5.64 4.77
N VAL A 637 5.25 -6.49 5.78
CA VAL A 637 5.67 -7.88 5.57
C VAL A 637 4.54 -8.83 5.15
N ALA A 638 3.28 -8.41 5.34
CA ALA A 638 2.02 -9.06 4.94
C ALA A 638 0.82 -8.10 5.21
N ASN A 639 -0.42 -8.59 4.99
CA ASN A 639 -1.69 -7.93 5.32
C ASN A 639 -2.52 -8.81 6.25
N GLU A 640 -2.90 -8.29 7.43
CA GLU A 640 -3.80 -8.92 8.40
C GLU A 640 -3.36 -10.32 8.85
N ALA A 641 -2.10 -10.69 8.59
CA ALA A 641 -1.62 -12.05 8.72
C ALA A 641 -1.26 -12.40 10.16
N GLY A 642 -1.20 -11.42 11.08
CA GLY A 642 -1.23 -11.65 12.51
C GLY A 642 -2.63 -11.98 13.06
N GLY A 643 -3.70 -11.72 12.29
CA GLY A 643 -5.09 -12.08 12.62
C GLY A 643 -5.98 -10.92 13.08
N MET A 644 -5.56 -9.68 12.85
CA MET A 644 -6.24 -8.40 13.18
C MET A 644 -6.55 -8.23 14.68
N ARG A 645 -5.68 -8.74 15.56
CA ARG A 645 -5.95 -8.88 17.00
C ARG A 645 -4.79 -8.39 17.85
N PRO A 646 -4.99 -7.43 18.77
CA PRO A 646 -3.91 -6.97 19.63
C PRO A 646 -3.43 -8.03 20.63
N TRP A 647 -4.37 -8.73 21.28
CA TRP A 647 -4.11 -9.48 22.51
C TRP A 647 -4.07 -11.02 22.34
N ASN A 648 -3.91 -11.56 21.13
CA ASN A 648 -3.75 -13.00 20.95
C ASN A 648 -2.90 -13.36 19.71
N PRO A 649 -1.65 -13.84 19.87
CA PRO A 649 -0.83 -14.25 18.74
C PRO A 649 -1.44 -15.44 18.02
N THR A 650 -1.51 -15.35 16.70
CA THR A 650 -1.89 -16.47 15.82
C THR A 650 -0.66 -17.31 15.46
N PRO A 651 -0.82 -18.51 14.86
CA PRO A 651 0.30 -19.33 14.39
C PRO A 651 1.31 -18.61 13.50
N ALA A 652 0.87 -17.61 12.73
CA ALA A 652 1.72 -16.78 11.87
C ALA A 652 2.50 -15.69 12.63
N SER A 653 2.01 -15.18 13.76
CA SER A 653 2.58 -14.00 14.44
C SER A 653 4.09 -14.12 14.77
N PRO A 654 4.64 -15.26 15.23
CA PRO A 654 6.07 -15.40 15.50
C PRO A 654 6.94 -15.27 14.25
N PHE A 655 6.48 -15.82 13.12
CA PHE A 655 7.20 -15.78 11.84
C PHE A 655 7.18 -14.38 11.25
N LEU A 656 6.02 -13.72 11.24
CA LEU A 656 5.87 -12.34 10.81
C LEU A 656 6.73 -11.36 11.64
N ALA A 657 6.73 -11.51 12.97
CA ALA A 657 7.57 -10.71 13.85
C ALA A 657 9.07 -10.93 13.59
N GLU A 658 9.49 -12.15 13.22
CA GLU A 658 10.87 -12.46 12.84
C GLU A 658 11.23 -11.95 11.44
N ARG A 659 10.32 -12.07 10.49
CA ARG A 659 10.42 -11.51 9.13
C ARG A 659 10.61 -10.00 9.15
N ILE A 660 9.90 -9.27 10.02
CA ILE A 660 10.13 -7.83 10.27
C ILE A 660 11.60 -7.58 10.68
N ARG A 661 12.15 -8.37 11.62
CA ARG A 661 13.56 -8.24 12.06
C ARG A 661 14.53 -8.52 10.92
N LYS A 662 14.32 -9.58 10.14
CA LYS A 662 15.14 -9.92 8.96
C LYS A 662 15.11 -8.81 7.90
N THR A 663 13.93 -8.25 7.63
CA THR A 663 13.76 -7.12 6.69
C THR A 663 14.53 -5.89 7.16
N LYS A 664 14.45 -5.54 8.45
CA LYS A 664 15.21 -4.41 9.05
C LYS A 664 16.73 -4.65 9.11
N ALA A 665 17.16 -5.90 9.23
CA ALA A 665 18.58 -6.27 9.16
C ALA A 665 19.13 -6.18 7.72
N LEU A 666 18.29 -6.46 6.71
CA LEU A 666 18.63 -6.37 5.29
C LEU A 666 18.54 -4.93 4.74
N ASP A 667 17.56 -4.15 5.18
CA ASP A 667 17.40 -2.74 4.87
C ASP A 667 17.14 -1.91 6.16
N PRO A 668 18.21 -1.42 6.80
CA PRO A 668 18.10 -0.56 7.98
C PRO A 668 17.79 0.91 7.64
N THR A 669 17.45 1.24 6.39
CA THR A 669 17.16 2.62 5.94
C THR A 669 15.67 2.96 5.87
N ARG A 670 14.80 2.01 6.22
CA ARG A 670 13.34 2.13 6.21
C ARG A 670 12.75 1.40 7.42
N PRO A 671 11.64 1.88 8.01
CA PRO A 671 10.87 1.11 8.99
C PRO A 671 10.19 -0.09 8.32
N ALA A 672 9.95 -1.14 9.11
CA ALA A 672 9.12 -2.27 8.69
C ALA A 672 7.95 -2.52 9.65
N THR A 673 6.82 -2.91 9.07
CA THR A 673 5.54 -3.17 9.75
C THR A 673 4.88 -4.45 9.20
N GLU A 674 3.72 -4.78 9.74
CA GLU A 674 2.73 -5.68 9.14
C GLU A 674 1.40 -4.92 9.22
N ALA A 675 0.65 -4.87 8.12
CA ALA A 675 -0.53 -4.01 8.07
C ALA A 675 -1.69 -4.64 8.84
N HIS A 676 -2.32 -3.86 9.73
CA HIS A 676 -3.45 -4.23 10.60
C HIS A 676 -3.16 -5.08 11.86
N ASP A 677 -1.92 -5.53 12.13
CA ASP A 677 -1.59 -6.24 13.38
C ASP A 677 -0.72 -5.45 14.39
N PHE A 678 -1.09 -4.18 14.58
CA PHE A 678 -0.74 -3.32 15.72
C PHE A 678 0.77 -3.09 15.89
N THR A 679 1.46 -3.90 16.70
CA THR A 679 2.91 -3.77 16.91
C THR A 679 3.68 -5.06 16.56
N MET A 680 2.98 -6.10 16.12
CA MET A 680 3.49 -7.45 15.88
C MET A 680 4.51 -7.95 16.90
N LEU A 681 4.01 -8.22 18.12
CA LEU A 681 4.81 -8.69 19.25
C LEU A 681 6.00 -7.76 19.56
N GLY A 682 5.81 -6.46 19.33
CA GLY A 682 6.83 -5.42 19.49
C GLY A 682 7.90 -5.35 18.39
N ALA A 683 7.78 -6.13 17.30
CA ALA A 683 8.75 -6.11 16.21
C ALA A 683 8.56 -4.93 15.23
N SER A 684 7.31 -4.49 15.03
CA SER A 684 6.99 -3.38 14.12
C SER A 684 7.52 -2.05 14.66
N ASP A 685 8.10 -1.26 13.76
CA ASP A 685 8.51 0.13 14.02
C ASP A 685 7.32 1.09 14.17
N LEU A 686 6.13 0.66 13.75
CA LEU A 686 4.92 1.46 13.62
C LEU A 686 3.81 0.87 14.50
N MET A 687 2.76 1.64 14.75
CA MET A 687 1.53 1.18 15.39
C MET A 687 0.43 1.13 14.32
N ASP A 688 0.22 -0.05 13.78
CA ASP A 688 -0.50 -0.33 12.54
C ASP A 688 -1.94 -0.75 12.84
N LEU A 689 -2.90 0.17 12.70
CA LEU A 689 -4.25 -0.01 13.22
C LEU A 689 -5.25 -0.43 12.13
N PRO A 690 -6.05 -1.51 12.35
CA PRO A 690 -7.21 -1.86 11.54
C PRO A 690 -8.38 -0.92 11.84
N THR A 691 -8.19 0.38 11.65
CA THR A 691 -9.21 1.42 11.81
C THR A 691 -10.10 1.53 10.58
N GLN A 692 -10.59 0.38 10.11
CA GLN A 692 -11.42 0.21 8.91
C GLN A 692 -12.76 0.99 8.96
N TRP A 693 -13.20 1.41 10.16
CA TRP A 693 -14.58 1.81 10.47
C TRP A 693 -14.81 3.32 10.65
N GLN A 694 -16.00 3.75 10.27
CA GLN A 694 -16.32 5.12 9.86
C GLN A 694 -16.59 6.12 10.98
N PHE A 695 -16.45 7.41 10.65
CA PHE A 695 -16.81 8.53 11.52
C PHE A 695 -18.33 8.68 11.65
N CYS A 696 -19.13 8.10 10.77
CA CYS A 696 -20.61 8.07 10.89
C CYS A 696 -21.21 6.74 11.42
N GLN A 697 -20.49 5.92 12.20
CA GLN A 697 -21.11 4.77 12.86
C GLN A 697 -22.18 5.18 13.90
N ALA A 698 -23.26 4.41 13.98
CA ALA A 698 -24.57 4.87 14.48
C ALA A 698 -24.57 5.51 15.87
N ASN A 699 -25.46 6.49 16.06
CA ASN A 699 -25.83 7.16 17.33
C ASN A 699 -24.74 8.03 17.99
N THR A 700 -23.52 8.09 17.46
CA THR A 700 -22.37 8.67 18.18
C THR A 700 -22.10 10.14 17.82
N PHE A 701 -22.30 10.56 16.57
CA PHE A 701 -21.97 11.92 16.13
C PHE A 701 -22.72 12.98 16.96
N PRO A 702 -22.05 14.06 17.45
CA PRO A 702 -20.72 14.55 17.06
C PRO A 702 -19.53 14.09 17.93
N LEU A 703 -19.65 13.04 18.76
CA LEU A 703 -18.64 12.64 19.77
C LEU A 703 -17.35 11.99 19.18
N ASN A 704 -17.13 12.05 17.87
CA ASN A 704 -16.61 10.88 17.14
C ASN A 704 -15.10 10.81 16.94
N CYS A 705 -14.36 11.88 17.17
CA CYS A 705 -12.89 11.85 17.13
C CYS A 705 -12.24 11.00 18.26
N ARG A 706 -13.03 10.40 19.15
CA ARG A 706 -12.58 9.40 20.14
C ARG A 706 -12.87 7.94 19.75
N LEU A 707 -13.58 7.69 18.64
CA LEU A 707 -14.03 6.33 18.28
C LEU A 707 -12.92 5.42 17.74
N TRP A 708 -11.77 5.96 17.34
CA TRP A 708 -10.55 5.19 17.02
C TRP A 708 -10.15 4.20 18.14
N PHE A 709 -10.57 4.46 19.38
CA PHE A 709 -10.31 3.66 20.57
C PHE A 709 -11.55 2.93 21.11
N ASN A 710 -12.68 2.96 20.38
CA ASN A 710 -13.98 2.45 20.85
C ASN A 710 -14.52 1.30 19.97
N THR A 711 -13.72 0.83 19.02
CA THR A 711 -13.97 -0.29 18.08
C THR A 711 -13.91 -1.68 18.74
N GLY A 712 -14.04 -1.75 20.07
CA GLY A 712 -13.88 -2.99 20.85
C GLY A 712 -12.43 -3.38 21.16
N TYR A 713 -11.44 -2.57 20.76
CA TYR A 713 -10.03 -2.81 21.08
C TYR A 713 -9.61 -2.18 22.42
N GLU A 714 -9.05 -2.97 23.33
CA GLU A 714 -8.47 -2.52 24.61
C GLU A 714 -7.10 -1.83 24.40
N LEU A 715 -7.12 -0.69 23.70
CA LEU A 715 -5.91 0.07 23.37
C LEU A 715 -5.20 0.71 24.58
N SER A 716 -5.75 0.56 25.80
CA SER A 716 -5.09 0.86 27.07
C SER A 716 -3.87 -0.02 27.35
N GLU A 717 -3.75 -1.21 26.74
CA GLU A 717 -2.54 -2.03 26.82
C GLU A 717 -1.37 -1.46 25.99
N TYR A 718 -1.67 -0.55 25.05
CA TYR A 718 -0.71 -0.08 24.05
C TYR A 718 -0.11 1.27 24.42
N LYS A 719 1.21 1.38 24.20
CA LYS A 719 1.93 2.64 24.32
C LYS A 719 1.93 3.36 22.97
N PHE A 720 1.42 4.58 22.98
CA PHE A 720 1.53 5.53 21.85
C PHE A 720 2.94 6.14 21.81
N ASP A 721 3.95 5.27 21.67
CA ASP A 721 5.39 5.60 21.73
C ASP A 721 6.09 5.65 20.36
N ARG A 722 5.36 5.31 19.29
CA ARG A 722 5.82 5.22 17.90
C ARG A 722 4.81 5.82 16.91
N PRO A 723 5.16 6.05 15.64
CA PRO A 723 4.26 6.61 14.65
C PRO A 723 3.11 5.65 14.33
N MET A 724 1.91 6.18 14.12
CA MET A 724 0.70 5.40 13.85
C MET A 724 0.38 5.34 12.34
N VAL A 725 -0.06 4.17 11.90
CA VAL A 725 -0.40 3.84 10.51
C VAL A 725 -1.88 3.46 10.43
N ASN A 726 -2.59 4.09 9.49
CA ASN A 726 -3.93 3.71 9.05
C ASN A 726 -3.88 3.61 7.52
N ASP A 727 -3.30 2.52 6.99
CA ASP A 727 -3.04 2.37 5.55
C ASP A 727 -4.23 1.79 4.77
N GLU A 728 -5.32 1.42 5.45
CA GLU A 728 -6.55 0.94 4.82
C GLU A 728 -7.80 1.22 5.67
N TRP A 729 -8.69 2.08 5.15
CA TRP A 729 -9.92 2.45 5.87
C TRP A 729 -11.06 2.98 4.97
N GLY A 730 -12.20 3.30 5.59
CA GLY A 730 -13.42 3.79 4.94
C GLY A 730 -14.38 2.70 4.46
N GLU A 731 -14.23 1.48 4.98
CA GLU A 731 -15.06 0.30 4.67
C GLU A 731 -16.52 0.45 5.15
N GLY A 732 -17.42 -0.30 4.50
CA GLY A 732 -18.80 -0.56 4.94
C GLY A 732 -19.66 0.64 5.37
N ASN A 733 -20.00 1.55 4.44
CA ASN A 733 -21.15 2.43 4.67
C ASN A 733 -22.44 1.67 4.30
N SER A 734 -23.53 1.94 5.02
CA SER A 734 -24.85 1.34 4.79
C SER A 734 -25.86 2.43 4.44
N PRO A 735 -27.05 2.12 3.88
CA PRO A 735 -28.11 3.11 3.73
C PRO A 735 -28.43 3.85 5.04
N SER A 736 -28.34 3.19 6.20
CA SER A 736 -28.55 3.81 7.51
C SER A 736 -27.39 4.73 7.93
N GLY A 737 -26.14 4.45 7.53
CA GLY A 737 -24.99 5.33 7.73
C GLY A 737 -25.00 6.53 6.75
N ALA A 738 -25.49 6.33 5.53
CA ALA A 738 -25.72 7.38 4.56
C ALA A 738 -26.91 8.29 4.93
N ALA A 739 -27.93 7.74 5.60
CA ALA A 739 -29.08 8.49 6.09
C ALA A 739 -28.70 9.54 7.15
N PHE A 740 -27.61 9.33 7.88
CA PHE A 740 -27.05 10.35 8.77
C PHE A 740 -26.65 11.63 8.00
N TRP A 741 -26.14 11.49 6.77
CA TRP A 741 -25.70 12.62 5.94
C TRP A 741 -26.80 13.19 5.04
N PHE A 742 -27.70 12.34 4.54
CA PHE A 742 -28.64 12.71 3.46
C PHE A 742 -30.12 12.45 3.76
N GLY A 743 -30.45 11.96 4.96
CA GLY A 743 -31.80 11.51 5.32
C GLY A 743 -32.31 10.40 4.39
N ASP A 744 -33.61 10.39 4.14
CA ASP A 744 -34.29 9.35 3.35
C ASP A 744 -33.74 9.18 1.92
N LYS A 745 -33.04 10.19 1.38
CA LYS A 745 -32.34 10.07 0.08
C LYS A 745 -31.39 8.87 0.06
N ALA A 746 -30.80 8.50 1.20
CA ALA A 746 -29.91 7.35 1.33
C ALA A 746 -30.48 6.03 0.77
N TYR A 747 -31.80 5.87 0.85
CA TYR A 747 -32.55 4.69 0.40
C TYR A 747 -33.03 4.79 -1.05
N ILE A 748 -32.66 5.84 -1.80
CA ILE A 748 -32.93 5.96 -3.23
C ILE A 748 -31.88 5.16 -4.01
N HIS A 749 -32.28 4.02 -4.55
CA HIS A 749 -31.44 3.20 -5.44
C HIS A 749 -31.62 3.61 -6.91
N PRO A 750 -30.53 3.73 -7.70
CA PRO A 750 -30.62 3.98 -9.13
C PRO A 750 -31.01 2.69 -9.88
N ASP A 751 -32.29 2.58 -10.27
CA ASP A 751 -32.84 1.36 -10.86
C ASP A 751 -32.32 1.11 -12.30
N ARG A 752 -31.15 0.44 -12.41
CA ARG A 752 -30.53 0.04 -13.68
C ARG A 752 -29.81 -1.30 -13.60
N GLY A 753 -30.35 -2.28 -14.34
CA GLY A 753 -29.54 -3.37 -14.91
C GLY A 753 -28.89 -4.37 -13.95
N GLY A 754 -29.37 -4.47 -12.71
CA GLY A 754 -28.89 -5.45 -11.73
C GLY A 754 -27.76 -4.98 -10.81
N ASP A 755 -27.37 -3.70 -10.85
CA ASP A 755 -26.56 -3.11 -9.77
C ASP A 755 -27.48 -2.68 -8.62
N VAL A 756 -27.26 -3.20 -7.42
CA VAL A 756 -28.09 -2.95 -6.23
C VAL A 756 -27.56 -1.81 -5.34
N ARG A 757 -26.44 -1.18 -5.70
CA ARG A 757 -25.73 -0.23 -4.83
C ARG A 757 -26.36 1.17 -4.89
N SER A 758 -26.69 1.74 -3.72
CA SER A 758 -27.25 3.09 -3.61
C SER A 758 -26.20 4.16 -3.94
N TYR A 759 -26.60 5.19 -4.70
CA TYR A 759 -25.74 6.33 -5.03
C TYR A 759 -25.23 7.01 -3.75
N TRP A 760 -26.18 7.28 -2.84
CA TRP A 760 -25.96 8.05 -1.63
C TRP A 760 -25.05 7.34 -0.63
N VAL A 761 -25.01 6.00 -0.64
CA VAL A 761 -24.08 5.20 0.18
C VAL A 761 -22.63 5.33 -0.30
N ARG A 762 -22.40 5.50 -1.60
CA ARG A 762 -21.07 5.82 -2.13
C ARG A 762 -20.72 7.28 -1.87
N PHE A 763 -21.66 8.20 -2.08
CA PHE A 763 -21.43 9.64 -1.82
C PHE A 763 -21.11 9.91 -0.33
N SER A 764 -21.74 9.19 0.61
CA SER A 764 -21.41 9.30 2.04
C SER A 764 -20.04 8.69 2.38
N GLN A 765 -19.53 7.71 1.64
CA GLN A 765 -18.14 7.27 1.79
C GLN A 765 -17.15 8.38 1.41
N SER A 766 -17.39 9.14 0.34
CA SER A 766 -16.51 10.26 -0.03
C SER A 766 -16.54 11.40 1.01
N VAL A 767 -17.71 11.70 1.58
CA VAL A 767 -17.86 12.69 2.66
C VAL A 767 -17.18 12.22 3.96
N ASP A 768 -17.45 10.98 4.40
CA ASP A 768 -16.82 10.39 5.58
C ASP A 768 -15.29 10.31 5.41
N CYS A 769 -14.80 9.93 4.23
CA CYS A 769 -13.36 9.91 3.92
C CYS A 769 -12.71 11.29 3.96
N TYR A 770 -13.38 12.32 3.44
CA TYR A 770 -12.87 13.69 3.55
C TYR A 770 -12.73 14.12 5.02
N MET A 771 -13.79 13.94 5.82
CA MET A 771 -13.78 14.33 7.23
C MET A 771 -12.78 13.51 8.05
N ASN A 772 -12.72 12.19 7.87
CA ASN A 772 -11.78 11.32 8.57
C ASN A 772 -10.31 11.63 8.22
N MET A 773 -10.00 12.01 6.99
CA MET A 773 -8.64 12.43 6.61
C MET A 773 -8.24 13.70 7.36
N VAL A 774 -9.13 14.70 7.42
CA VAL A 774 -8.94 15.94 8.18
C VAL A 774 -8.78 15.65 9.68
N GLU A 775 -9.60 14.76 10.23
CA GLU A 775 -9.57 14.34 11.64
C GLU A 775 -8.32 13.55 12.02
N GLN A 776 -7.79 12.71 11.14
CA GLN A 776 -6.50 12.02 11.33
C GLN A 776 -5.33 13.00 11.19
N ARG A 777 -5.30 13.77 10.10
CA ARG A 777 -4.21 14.70 9.77
C ARG A 777 -3.93 15.73 10.88
N ARG A 778 -4.96 16.15 11.64
CA ARG A 778 -4.81 17.08 12.77
C ARG A 778 -4.29 16.44 14.08
N GLN A 779 -4.13 15.11 14.15
CA GLN A 779 -3.53 14.44 15.31
C GLN A 779 -2.00 14.42 15.23
N PRO A 780 -1.28 14.44 16.37
CA PRO A 780 0.18 14.46 16.36
C PRO A 780 0.81 13.10 16.01
N TYR A 781 0.07 11.99 16.00
CA TYR A 781 0.63 10.63 15.95
C TYR A 781 0.50 9.89 14.61
N TRP A 782 -0.44 10.24 13.73
CA TRP A 782 -0.58 9.58 12.44
C TRP A 782 0.55 9.99 11.49
N CYS A 783 1.18 9.01 10.84
CA CYS A 783 2.18 9.21 9.77
C CYS A 783 1.79 8.58 8.43
N VAL A 784 0.80 7.69 8.41
CA VAL A 784 0.16 7.17 7.20
C VAL A 784 -1.34 7.28 7.39
N SER A 785 -2.03 7.84 6.39
CA SER A 785 -3.47 7.75 6.25
C SER A 785 -3.82 7.49 4.79
N MET A 786 -4.35 6.30 4.49
CA MET A 786 -4.77 5.91 3.14
C MET A 786 -6.11 5.17 3.17
N PRO A 787 -7.23 5.76 2.70
CA PRO A 787 -8.45 4.99 2.48
C PRO A 787 -8.27 4.02 1.30
N PHE A 788 -9.20 3.08 1.18
CA PHE A 788 -9.33 2.25 -0.03
C PHE A 788 -9.44 3.11 -1.31
N GLY A 789 -8.89 2.62 -2.42
CA GLY A 789 -8.82 3.39 -3.67
C GLY A 789 -10.16 3.63 -4.40
N ASP A 790 -11.23 2.92 -4.05
CA ASP A 790 -12.54 3.06 -4.72
C ASP A 790 -13.47 4.12 -4.10
N ARG A 791 -13.11 4.72 -2.96
CA ARG A 791 -14.01 5.58 -2.15
C ARG A 791 -14.37 6.93 -2.78
N PHE A 792 -13.79 7.25 -3.93
CA PHE A 792 -14.05 8.47 -4.70
C PHE A 792 -14.47 8.18 -6.15
N GLY A 793 -14.85 6.93 -6.47
CA GLY A 793 -15.30 6.51 -7.80
C GLY A 793 -16.64 5.77 -7.76
N PHE A 794 -17.35 5.73 -8.89
CA PHE A 794 -18.75 5.29 -8.89
C PHE A 794 -19.00 3.93 -9.55
N TRP A 795 -18.28 3.60 -10.64
CA TRP A 795 -18.66 2.48 -11.49
C TRP A 795 -17.61 1.36 -11.60
N LYS A 796 -18.16 0.13 -11.62
CA LYS A 796 -17.60 -1.21 -11.84
C LYS A 796 -16.21 -1.54 -11.24
N MET A 797 -16.24 -2.15 -10.05
CA MET A 797 -15.28 -3.21 -9.67
C MET A 797 -15.94 -4.58 -9.90
N PRO A 798 -15.54 -5.35 -10.92
CA PRO A 798 -15.92 -6.75 -11.09
C PRO A 798 -14.70 -7.66 -10.87
N PHE A 799 -14.63 -8.35 -9.74
CA PHE A 799 -13.61 -9.39 -9.53
C PHE A 799 -13.67 -10.40 -10.68
N GLY A 800 -12.59 -10.48 -11.47
CA GLY A 800 -12.45 -11.36 -12.64
C GLY A 800 -12.20 -10.66 -13.98
N HIS A 801 -12.91 -9.58 -14.32
CA HIS A 801 -12.83 -8.96 -15.66
C HIS A 801 -13.02 -7.43 -15.63
N TYR A 802 -11.93 -6.73 -15.32
CA TYR A 802 -11.87 -5.28 -15.12
C TYR A 802 -12.28 -4.47 -16.36
N GLY A 803 -12.89 -3.30 -16.12
CA GLY A 803 -13.27 -2.31 -17.13
C GLY A 803 -13.02 -0.90 -16.60
N GLU A 804 -13.31 0.11 -17.41
CA GLU A 804 -12.97 1.51 -17.10
C GLU A 804 -13.66 2.04 -15.83
N TYR A 805 -12.87 2.56 -14.88
CA TYR A 805 -13.38 3.31 -13.74
C TYR A 805 -14.08 4.58 -14.23
N THR A 806 -15.40 4.65 -14.04
CA THR A 806 -16.16 5.87 -14.25
C THR A 806 -16.36 6.58 -12.92
N TYR A 807 -15.67 7.71 -12.75
CA TYR A 807 -15.72 8.55 -11.56
C TYR A 807 -16.86 9.58 -11.67
N ASP A 808 -17.56 9.86 -10.57
CA ASP A 808 -18.45 11.03 -10.49
C ASP A 808 -17.60 12.28 -10.18
N PRO A 809 -17.70 13.37 -10.95
CA PRO A 809 -16.89 14.58 -10.72
C PRO A 809 -16.98 15.13 -9.29
N SER A 810 -18.15 14.99 -8.65
CA SER A 810 -18.42 15.43 -7.27
C SER A 810 -17.58 14.65 -6.25
N MET A 811 -17.24 13.39 -6.55
CA MET A 811 -16.38 12.54 -5.71
C MET A 811 -14.89 12.80 -5.93
N VAL A 812 -14.47 13.04 -7.18
CA VAL A 812 -13.10 13.49 -7.49
C VAL A 812 -12.81 14.83 -6.80
N GLU A 813 -13.81 15.70 -6.73
CA GLU A 813 -13.75 16.95 -5.97
C GLU A 813 -13.57 16.75 -4.45
N PHE A 814 -14.12 15.67 -3.88
CA PHE A 814 -13.80 15.27 -2.50
C PHE A 814 -12.40 14.67 -2.40
N ALA A 815 -11.91 13.89 -3.38
CA ALA A 815 -10.53 13.38 -3.39
C ALA A 815 -9.51 14.53 -3.39
N HIS A 816 -9.66 15.50 -4.30
CA HIS A 816 -8.85 16.72 -4.35
C HIS A 816 -8.81 17.46 -3.00
N ARG A 817 -9.96 17.61 -2.31
CA ARG A 817 -10.04 18.24 -0.98
C ARG A 817 -9.40 17.39 0.13
N THR A 818 -9.58 16.07 0.06
CA THR A 818 -9.05 15.08 1.02
C THR A 818 -7.52 15.10 1.06
N PHE A 819 -6.86 14.95 -0.08
CA PHE A 819 -5.39 14.84 -0.12
C PHE A 819 -4.68 16.17 -0.41
N ALA A 820 -5.38 17.30 -0.52
CA ALA A 820 -4.75 18.61 -0.80
C ALA A 820 -3.56 18.90 0.14
N PRO A 821 -2.39 19.33 -0.37
CA PRO A 821 -1.17 19.45 0.44
C PRO A 821 -1.24 20.60 1.45
N ALA A 822 -2.06 21.62 1.20
CA ALA A 822 -2.38 22.67 2.16
C ALA A 822 -3.90 22.82 2.27
N ILE A 823 -4.45 22.71 3.48
CA ILE A 823 -5.92 22.80 3.71
C ILE A 823 -6.26 23.75 4.86
N VAL A 824 -7.48 24.26 4.86
CA VAL A 824 -8.12 24.89 6.01
C VAL A 824 -9.33 24.07 6.39
N ALA A 825 -9.51 23.79 7.69
CA ALA A 825 -10.63 22.98 8.17
C ALA A 825 -11.19 23.52 9.50
N PRO A 826 -12.48 23.32 9.79
CA PRO A 826 -13.06 23.65 11.07
C PRO A 826 -12.63 22.65 12.15
N LYS A 827 -12.50 23.13 13.40
CA LYS A 827 -12.26 22.22 14.53
C LYS A 827 -13.52 21.54 15.03
N ASP A 828 -14.66 22.21 14.88
CA ASP A 828 -16.01 21.71 15.12
C ASP A 828 -16.81 21.85 13.81
N TRP A 829 -17.35 20.74 13.33
CA TRP A 829 -18.09 20.62 12.07
C TRP A 829 -19.55 21.11 12.15
N ASN A 830 -20.06 21.44 13.35
CA ASN A 830 -21.42 21.95 13.53
C ASN A 830 -21.59 23.37 12.94
N GLY A 831 -22.32 23.49 11.84
CA GLY A 831 -22.58 24.76 11.15
C GLY A 831 -23.50 25.76 11.86
N GLY A 832 -24.10 25.41 13.02
CA GLY A 832 -25.08 26.27 13.71
C GLY A 832 -24.59 27.69 13.99
N ALA A 833 -25.46 28.68 13.73
CA ALA A 833 -25.17 30.11 13.92
C ALA A 833 -26.42 30.90 14.34
N TRP A 834 -26.23 32.01 15.08
CA TRP A 834 -27.29 32.97 15.39
C TRP A 834 -27.18 34.20 14.48
N ALA A 835 -28.28 34.57 13.83
CA ALA A 835 -28.32 35.74 12.95
C ALA A 835 -28.11 37.04 13.76
N GLY A 836 -27.27 37.94 13.25
CA GLY A 836 -26.92 39.21 13.91
C GLY A 836 -25.91 39.15 15.06
N GLU A 837 -25.42 37.97 15.47
CA GLU A 837 -24.46 37.82 16.58
C GLU A 837 -23.01 37.55 16.12
N GLU A 838 -22.03 37.57 17.04
CA GLU A 838 -20.66 37.11 16.73
C GLU A 838 -20.67 35.61 16.40
N TYR A 839 -20.24 35.28 15.19
CA TYR A 839 -19.90 33.91 14.80
C TYR A 839 -18.41 33.68 15.06
N LEU A 840 -18.13 32.84 16.05
CA LEU A 840 -16.79 32.31 16.35
C LEU A 840 -16.67 30.89 15.79
N ARG A 841 -15.71 30.68 14.88
CA ARG A 841 -15.35 29.36 14.37
C ARG A 841 -13.83 29.13 14.53
N PRO A 842 -13.40 28.25 15.44
CA PRO A 842 -12.02 27.82 15.51
C PRO A 842 -11.68 26.98 14.27
N LEU A 843 -10.66 27.41 13.53
CA LEU A 843 -10.15 26.77 12.32
C LEU A 843 -8.70 26.28 12.56
N ILE A 844 -8.28 25.30 11.77
CA ILE A 844 -6.89 24.86 11.65
C ILE A 844 -6.45 24.98 10.19
N LEU A 845 -5.24 25.50 9.97
CA LEU A 845 -4.61 25.68 8.67
C LEU A 845 -3.37 24.78 8.60
N MET A 846 -3.41 23.75 7.76
CA MET A 846 -2.43 22.67 7.75
C MET A 846 -1.53 22.78 6.51
N ASN A 847 -0.21 22.88 6.70
CA ASN A 847 0.77 22.84 5.63
C ASN A 847 1.57 21.51 5.66
N ASP A 848 1.27 20.57 4.77
CA ASP A 848 2.04 19.33 4.64
C ASP A 848 3.18 19.45 3.59
N HIS A 849 3.36 20.62 2.97
CA HIS A 849 4.49 20.84 2.07
C HIS A 849 5.81 20.82 2.87
N PHE A 850 6.85 20.25 2.26
CA PHE A 850 8.22 20.27 2.80
C PHE A 850 8.91 21.65 2.72
N TYR A 851 8.19 22.68 2.27
CA TYR A 851 8.61 24.08 2.20
C TYR A 851 7.61 25.00 2.93
N ASP A 852 8.09 26.18 3.33
CA ASP A 852 7.29 27.18 4.02
C ASP A 852 6.24 27.78 3.09
N LEU A 853 4.99 27.80 3.54
CA LEU A 853 3.84 28.24 2.75
C LEU A 853 3.44 29.68 3.09
N ALA A 854 3.56 30.57 2.11
CA ALA A 854 2.95 31.90 2.13
C ALA A 854 1.63 31.88 1.35
N CYS A 855 0.51 32.07 2.04
CA CYS A 855 -0.83 31.89 1.48
C CYS A 855 -1.83 32.97 1.96
N ILE A 856 -2.96 33.06 1.26
CA ILE A 856 -4.09 33.93 1.59
C ILE A 856 -5.34 33.08 1.69
N LEU A 857 -5.98 33.10 2.86
CA LEU A 857 -7.33 32.60 3.05
C LEU A 857 -8.31 33.71 2.68
N ARG A 858 -9.19 33.47 1.71
CA ARG A 858 -10.47 34.16 1.57
C ARG A 858 -11.53 33.34 2.31
N TRP A 859 -12.47 34.02 2.95
CA TRP A 859 -13.69 33.41 3.46
C TRP A 859 -14.89 34.26 3.06
N SER A 860 -16.06 33.64 2.91
CA SER A 860 -17.33 34.36 2.72
C SER A 860 -18.55 33.54 3.12
N VAL A 861 -19.55 34.22 3.68
CA VAL A 861 -20.88 33.65 3.90
C VAL A 861 -21.76 34.00 2.71
N THR A 862 -22.32 32.98 2.06
CA THR A 862 -23.29 33.14 0.96
C THR A 862 -24.68 32.68 1.37
N ASP A 863 -25.72 33.32 0.84
CA ASP A 863 -27.08 32.79 0.94
C ASP A 863 -27.30 31.56 0.03
N ALA A 864 -28.47 30.93 0.13
CA ALA A 864 -28.87 29.78 -0.69
C ALA A 864 -28.90 30.06 -2.20
N GLY A 865 -28.91 31.33 -2.63
CA GLY A 865 -28.75 31.75 -4.03
C GLY A 865 -27.29 31.94 -4.46
N GLY A 866 -26.32 31.68 -3.57
CA GLY A 866 -24.89 31.85 -3.83
C GLY A 866 -24.39 33.30 -3.74
N ARG A 867 -25.23 34.26 -3.31
CA ARG A 867 -24.83 35.67 -3.17
C ARG A 867 -24.03 35.87 -1.89
N GLU A 868 -22.84 36.46 -1.99
CA GLU A 868 -21.99 36.82 -0.86
C GLU A 868 -22.67 37.89 0.01
N LEU A 869 -22.91 37.58 1.28
CA LEU A 869 -23.53 38.46 2.27
C LEU A 869 -22.48 39.22 3.09
N ILE A 870 -21.38 38.53 3.41
CA ILE A 870 -20.20 39.06 4.12
C ILE A 870 -18.99 38.21 3.75
N GLY A 871 -17.79 38.79 3.72
CA GLY A 871 -16.55 38.07 3.45
C GLY A 871 -15.31 38.82 3.91
N GLY A 872 -14.17 38.15 3.85
CA GLY A 872 -12.89 38.71 4.28
C GLY A 872 -11.68 37.94 3.74
N ARG A 873 -10.49 38.46 4.02
CA ARG A 873 -9.21 37.87 3.61
C ARG A 873 -8.17 37.96 4.72
N ARG A 874 -7.39 36.90 4.94
CA ARG A 874 -6.32 36.82 5.94
C ARG A 874 -5.07 36.19 5.33
N LYS A 875 -3.91 36.83 5.50
CA LYS A 875 -2.62 36.30 5.04
C LYS A 875 -1.98 35.43 6.12
N PHE A 876 -1.31 34.36 5.71
CA PHE A 876 -0.58 33.45 6.59
C PHE A 876 0.84 33.18 6.05
N LYS A 877 1.73 32.79 6.98
CA LYS A 877 3.05 32.21 6.70
C LYS A 877 3.20 31.01 7.63
N ILE A 878 3.21 29.81 7.08
CA ILE A 878 3.21 28.56 7.82
C ILE A 878 4.53 27.83 7.51
N PRO A 879 5.34 27.44 8.50
CA PRO A 879 6.53 26.64 8.25
C PRO A 879 6.20 25.31 7.54
N ALA A 880 7.18 24.77 6.82
CA ALA A 880 7.14 23.43 6.25
C ALA A 880 6.67 22.37 7.26
N VAL A 881 5.77 21.48 6.86
CA VAL A 881 5.24 20.35 7.65
C VAL A 881 4.72 20.73 9.06
N THR A 882 4.05 21.89 9.16
CA THR A 882 3.43 22.37 10.41
C THR A 882 2.00 22.85 10.19
N HIS A 883 1.21 22.83 11.26
CA HIS A 883 -0.19 23.27 11.26
C HIS A 883 -0.37 24.46 12.21
N GLN A 884 -1.29 25.36 11.88
CA GLN A 884 -1.56 26.59 12.64
C GLN A 884 -3.05 26.73 12.97
N ASP A 885 -3.36 26.86 14.26
CA ASP A 885 -4.70 27.20 14.75
C ASP A 885 -5.00 28.69 14.61
N PHE A 886 -6.25 29.04 14.33
CA PHE A 886 -6.75 30.41 14.41
C PHE A 886 -8.28 30.49 14.55
N ASP A 887 -8.77 31.53 15.23
CA ASP A 887 -10.19 31.89 15.20
C ASP A 887 -10.54 32.64 13.90
N LEU A 888 -11.64 32.25 13.27
CA LEU A 888 -12.44 33.10 12.40
C LEU A 888 -13.56 33.75 13.24
N ARG A 889 -13.66 35.08 13.18
CA ARG A 889 -14.63 35.91 13.91
C ARG A 889 -15.22 36.96 13.00
N PHE A 890 -16.54 37.06 12.95
CA PHE A 890 -17.30 38.12 12.29
C PHE A 890 -18.74 38.15 12.83
N THR A 891 -19.47 39.25 12.63
CA THR A 891 -20.90 39.31 12.95
C THR A 891 -21.72 38.69 11.82
N MET A 892 -22.61 37.74 12.14
CA MET A 892 -23.53 37.17 11.16
C MET A 892 -24.43 38.26 10.57
N PRO A 893 -24.74 38.23 9.26
CA PRO A 893 -25.82 39.03 8.71
C PRO A 893 -27.14 38.79 9.48
N PRO A 894 -28.00 39.81 9.64
CA PRO A 894 -29.29 39.65 10.31
C PRO A 894 -30.26 38.82 9.45
N SER A 895 -31.15 38.09 10.12
CA SER A 895 -32.26 37.36 9.53
C SER A 895 -33.41 37.32 10.54
N ASP A 896 -34.63 37.47 10.06
CA ASP A 896 -35.88 37.39 10.82
C ASP A 896 -36.46 35.96 10.90
N ARG A 897 -35.99 35.09 10.01
CA ARG A 897 -36.39 33.68 9.85
C ARG A 897 -35.19 32.75 9.78
N PRO A 898 -35.36 31.44 10.03
CA PRO A 898 -34.32 30.44 9.77
C PRO A 898 -33.82 30.51 8.33
N ALA A 899 -32.52 30.32 8.13
CA ALA A 899 -31.89 30.42 6.82
C ALA A 899 -30.74 29.41 6.65
N GLU A 900 -30.66 28.83 5.47
CA GLU A 900 -29.58 27.95 5.03
C GLU A 900 -28.55 28.79 4.28
N TRP A 901 -27.43 29.11 4.94
CA TRP A 901 -26.30 29.83 4.36
C TRP A 901 -25.08 28.90 4.24
N LYS A 902 -24.00 29.34 3.58
CA LYS A 902 -22.77 28.55 3.47
C LYS A 902 -21.54 29.38 3.83
N LEU A 903 -20.68 28.84 4.69
CA LEU A 903 -19.33 29.37 4.95
C LEU A 903 -18.37 28.76 3.91
N ASN A 904 -18.03 29.57 2.93
CA ASN A 904 -17.04 29.25 1.90
C ASN A 904 -15.65 29.62 2.42
N LEU A 905 -14.69 28.72 2.23
CA LEU A 905 -13.27 28.93 2.54
C LEU A 905 -12.46 28.69 1.27
N GLU A 906 -11.52 29.58 0.94
CA GLU A 906 -10.66 29.45 -0.25
C GLU A 906 -9.21 29.82 0.11
N LEU A 907 -8.28 28.88 -0.08
CA LEU A 907 -6.86 29.08 0.18
C LEU A 907 -6.11 29.28 -1.14
N THR A 908 -5.36 30.36 -1.25
CA THR A 908 -4.53 30.69 -2.43
C THR A 908 -3.07 30.87 -2.04
N ASP A 909 -2.14 30.55 -2.95
CA ASP A 909 -0.71 30.86 -2.77
C ASP A 909 -0.40 32.35 -3.04
N ALA A 910 0.84 32.76 -2.78
CA ALA A 910 1.32 34.11 -3.07
C ALA A 910 1.30 34.51 -4.57
N LYS A 911 0.99 33.59 -5.49
CA LYS A 911 0.80 33.83 -6.93
C LYS A 911 -0.68 33.83 -7.34
N GLY A 912 -1.61 33.70 -6.38
CA GLY A 912 -3.05 33.64 -6.63
C GLY A 912 -3.55 32.28 -7.11
N ARG A 913 -2.73 31.23 -7.11
CA ARG A 913 -3.19 29.87 -7.46
C ARG A 913 -3.98 29.30 -6.29
N ARG A 914 -5.19 28.80 -6.55
CA ARG A 914 -6.01 28.10 -5.54
C ARG A 914 -5.32 26.79 -5.15
N LEU A 915 -5.01 26.66 -3.85
CA LEU A 915 -4.41 25.48 -3.23
C LEU A 915 -5.49 24.51 -2.74
N PHE A 916 -6.56 25.07 -2.18
CA PHE A 916 -7.67 24.34 -1.56
C PHE A 916 -8.88 25.26 -1.45
N TRP A 917 -10.06 24.68 -1.28
CA TRP A 917 -11.29 25.37 -0.91
C TRP A 917 -12.24 24.37 -0.25
N ASP A 918 -13.20 24.86 0.52
CA ASP A 918 -14.34 24.06 1.00
C ASP A 918 -15.58 24.94 1.25
N SER A 919 -16.74 24.32 1.46
CA SER A 919 -18.01 24.99 1.73
C SER A 919 -18.79 24.26 2.82
N HIS A 920 -18.84 24.84 4.02
CA HIS A 920 -19.61 24.30 5.14
C HIS A 920 -21.02 24.90 5.17
N GLU A 921 -22.04 24.08 5.34
CA GLU A 921 -23.42 24.56 5.49
C GLU A 921 -23.62 25.19 6.87
N LEU A 922 -24.39 26.27 6.95
CA LEU A 922 -24.72 27.00 8.16
C LEU A 922 -26.22 26.95 8.41
N GLY A 923 -26.61 26.29 9.50
CA GLY A 923 -27.96 26.39 10.04
C GLY A 923 -28.10 27.71 10.81
N VAL A 924 -28.56 28.77 10.13
CA VAL A 924 -28.65 30.10 10.72
C VAL A 924 -30.04 30.30 11.31
N LEU A 925 -30.11 30.47 12.63
CA LEU A 925 -31.35 30.72 13.34
C LEU A 925 -31.45 32.20 13.72
N PRO A 926 -32.64 32.85 13.56
CA PRO A 926 -32.91 34.11 14.23
C PRO A 926 -32.92 33.84 15.73
N ARG A 927 -32.47 34.81 16.55
CA ARG A 927 -32.76 34.72 17.99
C ARG A 927 -34.28 34.77 18.17
N PRO A 928 -34.91 33.75 18.78
CA PRO A 928 -36.34 33.81 19.06
C PRO A 928 -36.64 35.01 19.95
N ASN A 929 -37.65 35.81 19.60
CA ASN A 929 -38.10 36.88 20.49
C ASN A 929 -38.84 36.26 21.69
N MET A 930 -38.09 35.88 22.71
CA MET A 930 -38.57 35.19 23.91
C MET A 930 -39.68 35.96 24.64
N THR A 931 -39.73 37.30 24.49
CA THR A 931 -40.78 38.15 25.07
C THR A 931 -42.10 38.11 24.29
N ALA A 932 -42.07 37.70 23.02
CA ALA A 932 -43.23 37.52 22.14
C ALA A 932 -43.80 36.10 22.15
N LEU A 933 -43.12 35.14 22.79
CA LEU A 933 -43.69 33.82 23.06
C LEU A 933 -44.90 33.93 24.01
N LYS A 934 -45.88 33.03 23.84
CA LYS A 934 -46.97 32.86 24.81
C LYS A 934 -46.37 32.48 26.18
N PRO A 935 -46.96 32.94 27.31
CA PRO A 935 -46.53 32.49 28.63
C PRO A 935 -46.58 30.97 28.74
N VAL A 936 -45.48 30.35 29.22
CA VAL A 936 -45.40 28.90 29.45
C VAL A 936 -45.61 28.57 30.92
N VAL A 937 -46.03 27.34 31.22
CA VAL A 937 -46.15 26.84 32.59
C VAL A 937 -45.03 25.83 32.84
N LEU A 938 -44.19 26.08 33.85
CA LEU A 938 -43.11 25.19 34.25
C LEU A 938 -43.60 24.15 35.26
N TRP A 939 -43.34 22.87 34.98
CA TRP A 939 -43.66 21.74 35.86
C TRP A 939 -42.61 21.55 36.97
N PRO A 940 -42.97 21.23 38.23
CA PRO A 940 -42.02 21.28 39.35
C PRO A 940 -41.39 19.93 39.69
N GLU A 941 -41.88 18.81 39.14
CA GLU A 941 -41.45 17.45 39.53
C GLU A 941 -40.07 17.01 38.97
N ALA A 942 -39.07 17.90 39.02
CA ALA A 942 -37.65 17.55 39.22
C ALA A 942 -36.74 18.80 39.32
N GLY A 943 -36.73 19.48 40.49
CA GLY A 943 -35.58 20.28 40.92
C GLY A 943 -35.69 21.81 40.81
N THR A 944 -34.54 22.48 40.69
CA THR A 944 -34.31 23.88 41.11
C THR A 944 -34.92 24.97 40.22
N LEU A 945 -35.79 24.63 39.27
CA LEU A 945 -36.42 25.59 38.35
C LEU A 945 -37.29 26.63 39.06
N GLY A 946 -37.96 26.26 40.16
CA GLY A 946 -38.78 27.18 40.96
C GLY A 946 -37.99 28.28 41.69
N ALA A 947 -36.65 28.22 41.69
CA ALA A 947 -35.77 29.24 42.26
C ALA A 947 -35.02 30.06 41.19
N LEU A 948 -35.36 29.91 39.90
CA LEU A 948 -34.82 30.78 38.85
C LEU A 948 -35.49 32.16 38.91
N PRO A 949 -34.71 33.26 38.96
CA PRO A 949 -35.26 34.61 38.79
C PRO A 949 -35.78 34.80 37.36
N ALA A 950 -36.82 35.63 37.22
CA ALA A 950 -37.60 35.75 35.98
C ALA A 950 -36.84 36.31 34.77
N ASP A 951 -35.70 36.96 35.01
CA ASP A 951 -34.79 37.47 33.98
C ASP A 951 -33.99 36.35 33.28
N ARG A 952 -33.61 35.28 34.01
CA ARG A 952 -32.67 34.25 33.53
C ARG A 952 -33.13 33.44 32.32
N LEU A 953 -34.44 33.31 32.10
CA LEU A 953 -35.00 32.53 30.97
C LEU A 953 -35.40 33.41 29.78
N GLY A 954 -35.45 34.75 29.94
CA GLY A 954 -35.83 35.71 28.89
C GLY A 954 -37.27 35.61 28.37
N LEU A 955 -38.04 34.63 28.84
CA LEU A 955 -39.39 34.28 28.39
C LEU A 955 -40.41 34.49 29.50
N LYS A 956 -41.68 34.71 29.13
CA LYS A 956 -42.79 34.80 30.09
C LYS A 956 -43.14 33.40 30.60
N TYR A 957 -43.16 33.20 31.91
CA TYR A 957 -43.60 31.93 32.51
C TYR A 957 -44.38 32.10 33.81
N ALA A 958 -45.13 31.07 34.15
CA ALA A 958 -45.61 30.78 35.50
C ALA A 958 -45.05 29.43 35.96
N VAL A 959 -45.05 29.15 37.27
CA VAL A 959 -44.77 27.83 37.83
C VAL A 959 -46.09 27.28 38.37
N SER A 960 -46.42 26.03 38.06
CA SER A 960 -47.67 25.38 38.52
C SER A 960 -47.38 23.95 38.98
N ASP A 961 -47.95 23.57 40.11
CA ASP A 961 -48.02 22.21 40.64
C ASP A 961 -49.24 21.43 40.12
N ARG A 962 -50.00 22.00 39.17
CA ARG A 962 -51.18 21.38 38.53
C ARG A 962 -51.05 21.40 37.00
N LEU A 963 -50.98 20.21 36.42
CA LEU A 963 -50.79 20.02 34.98
C LEU A 963 -52.16 20.26 34.35
N HIS A 964 -52.27 21.30 33.51
CA HIS A 964 -53.54 21.98 33.24
C HIS A 964 -54.69 21.03 32.88
N ASP A 965 -55.78 21.16 33.64
CA ASP A 965 -57.00 20.38 33.49
C ASP A 965 -57.61 20.59 32.09
N THR A 966 -58.07 19.51 31.45
CA THR A 966 -58.28 19.45 30.00
C THR A 966 -59.66 19.97 29.59
N ALA A 967 -59.95 21.26 29.85
CA ALA A 967 -61.19 21.92 29.40
C ALA A 967 -61.10 23.46 29.32
N THR A 968 -60.40 24.02 28.33
CA THR A 968 -60.76 25.32 27.67
C THR A 968 -60.02 25.53 26.35
#